data_AF-A0A1Y5GX49-F1
#
_entry.id   AF-A0A1Y5GX49-F1
#
_cell.length_a   1.000
_cell.length_b   1.000
_cell.length_c   1.000
_cell.angle_alpha   90.00
_cell.angle_beta   90.00
_cell.angle_gamma   90.00
#
_symmetry.space_group_name_H-M   'P 1'
#
loop_
_entity.id
_entity.type
_entity.pdbx_description
1 polymer ?
#
loop_
_entity_poly.entity_id
_entity_poly.type
_entity_poly.pdbx_seq_one_letter_code
_entity_poly.pdbx_strand_id
1 'polypeptide(L)'
;MANVSRFSFTLIGHQDNFLVTEFSGQESLSCPFEWRITVATENADLDLHQLTNSSALLTLRGEEATPTERFAHGFVSTAKYIESGTYYSLYELTLQPQLSNFNHRSGHRIFQDQTVQDIINTLFSDARIPSDQYQWKLSKRYPKRSYCAQYGESELAFISRLLAEEGIHYHFTHHKDRHVIVLSDNNNAFAACPKPQLPYIQEQSRAFGETSAYRFALNRNITASQSSLIDFTFQAPKNPLIANGKGSASHKHFTSYPSLYQQESVGKQYANLRLQQLQALQEHATASTNRLLTSGTRFELSSQQHSSWNQDYLIIDIEHKGTQSHSLEAYAASQACTYNNTLTAIPSNIPFRPSLDQLTQPAAHGTSPAIVTGPPGEEIYTDEHGRVKVQFPWDRLGSSNETSSCWLRVKQGWAGIEYGAMSIPRIGQEVIVSYENSNPDRPLITGRVYNGQNKAPYALPANKTRTLLKTKSSLRGSGFNEFRIEDKKGQEQVFIHGEKDMDIHIKNDKKTLIKNNRHATISGSQYQQTTKLSQTIGGEHNEKAGKQFTLSINKDTNIKISGASAVQAGNSIYLKSGMKAMLSAGQQLVLKAGAGTVVLDPSGVSITGPMVMINEGGGGGAAMPPMIIPPTAPVEADKNKAGQNFTPASSSVPPLPPRDAARRQAAAQAITFRMASKTNAPIVSIPSPPSSGNSSSASNDSSNTKTKTTSPAVLAPAPLVTDSKAKEEKNWLQLQLNWDDKHKTPIRNQEYTLHLADGSSRTGTLDAKGQAFEENLPAGTIAVNYTNNPAATTKLQSLKEQLSTSLKNIIIQAQEDTEMQAWVSTSIPAKENGWVYTQAAIDNGWSIATNLSSFASLSTRGLYKSGSSYLDLMEDISTGNIREIQRKLEDANTAGAIQYTPASEAAEAINVMMRDQTIRQLLADFPEDFWDTLADYDITENLAPLVNEVFISIFGMGINTSIITPTLSGAMNTAVQEAGTLLADITKGLKDAGQAHKQKSTSNSIVTEKIRKQAETIKNIKVREHFILQLANKKGTPWSNKPFKLTTESGVISGKVNAQGVLKTKINEQDLNGKVDIWLKDNDPQPTFSVDFAVEAGELPDVNTIQGVQTRCNNLGFNAGVVDGINGSKTTTAVTGFQRLHGLDADGIPGPITKKKLSEEYRQ
;
A
#
# COMPACT_ATOMS: atom_id res chain seq x y z
N MET A 1 -56.03 -33.63 58.47
CA MET A 1 -56.25 -33.82 57.02
C MET A 1 -54.93 -34.20 56.33
N ALA A 2 -54.32 -35.36 56.68
CA ALA A 2 -52.93 -35.66 56.34
C ALA A 2 -52.73 -36.55 55.09
N ASN A 3 -53.78 -36.83 54.32
CA ASN A 3 -53.78 -37.91 53.31
C ASN A 3 -54.33 -37.45 51.92
N VAL A 4 -53.80 -36.38 51.35
CA VAL A 4 -54.22 -35.90 50.02
C VAL A 4 -53.02 -35.87 49.08
N SER A 5 -53.12 -36.53 47.92
CA SER A 5 -52.15 -36.40 46.82
C SER A 5 -52.24 -34.99 46.23
N ARG A 6 -51.13 -34.25 46.28
CA ARG A 6 -51.02 -32.84 45.90
C ARG A 6 -50.27 -32.63 44.60
N PHE A 7 -49.47 -33.61 44.19
CA PHE A 7 -48.74 -33.59 42.92
C PHE A 7 -49.18 -34.77 42.06
N SER A 8 -49.53 -34.49 40.82
CA SER A 8 -49.89 -35.51 39.82
C SER A 8 -49.13 -35.26 38.53
N PHE A 9 -48.69 -36.34 37.88
CA PHE A 9 -48.02 -36.30 36.59
C PHE A 9 -48.84 -37.10 35.58
N THR A 10 -49.04 -36.54 34.40
CA THR A 10 -49.77 -37.18 33.32
C THR A 10 -48.94 -37.13 32.05
N LEU A 11 -48.65 -38.29 31.48
CA LEU A 11 -48.05 -38.41 30.16
C LEU A 11 -49.19 -38.49 29.13
N ILE A 12 -49.33 -37.46 28.30
CA ILE A 12 -50.47 -37.32 27.40
C ILE A 12 -50.37 -38.39 26.30
N GLY A 13 -51.42 -39.20 26.18
CA GLY A 13 -51.48 -40.30 25.21
C GLY A 13 -50.99 -41.66 25.74
N HIS A 14 -50.58 -41.76 27.01
CA HIS A 14 -50.21 -43.00 27.67
C HIS A 14 -51.26 -43.41 28.71
N GLN A 15 -51.43 -44.71 28.95
CA GLN A 15 -52.42 -45.24 29.90
C GLN A 15 -51.84 -45.59 31.27
N ASP A 16 -50.51 -45.60 31.40
CA ASP A 16 -49.85 -45.92 32.65
C ASP A 16 -50.16 -44.90 33.74
N ASN A 17 -50.38 -45.40 34.95
CA ASN A 17 -50.56 -44.55 36.12
C ASN A 17 -49.18 -44.17 36.68
N PHE A 18 -48.90 -42.87 36.73
CA PHE A 18 -47.64 -42.32 37.24
C PHE A 18 -47.90 -41.59 38.56
N LEU A 19 -47.31 -42.12 39.64
CA LEU A 19 -47.38 -41.55 40.96
C LEU A 19 -46.13 -40.69 41.22
N VAL A 20 -46.30 -39.39 41.48
CA VAL A 20 -45.16 -38.49 41.75
C VAL A 20 -44.62 -38.75 43.14
N THR A 21 -43.33 -39.09 43.22
CA THR A 21 -42.61 -39.29 44.48
C THR A 21 -41.83 -38.04 44.87
N GLU A 22 -41.11 -37.42 43.93
CA GLU A 22 -40.38 -36.18 44.11
C GLU A 22 -40.19 -35.44 42.78
N PHE A 23 -39.89 -34.14 42.85
CA PHE A 23 -39.46 -33.38 41.69
C PHE A 23 -38.55 -32.22 42.08
N SER A 24 -37.72 -31.81 41.13
CA SER A 24 -36.96 -30.57 41.13
C SER A 24 -37.24 -29.82 39.82
N GLY A 25 -37.58 -28.54 39.90
CA GLY A 25 -37.85 -27.70 38.73
C GLY A 25 -37.00 -26.44 38.73
N GLN A 26 -36.58 -25.99 37.56
CA GLN A 26 -35.93 -24.70 37.36
C GLN A 26 -36.67 -23.92 36.28
N GLU A 27 -37.02 -22.67 36.58
CA GLU A 27 -37.56 -21.73 35.62
C GLU A 27 -36.83 -20.41 35.71
N SER A 28 -36.48 -19.82 34.57
CA SER A 28 -35.80 -18.54 34.52
C SER A 28 -36.31 -17.72 33.34
N LEU A 29 -36.29 -16.39 33.47
CA LEU A 29 -36.57 -15.52 32.35
C LEU A 29 -35.50 -15.71 31.27
N SER A 30 -35.95 -15.84 30.03
CA SER A 30 -35.11 -16.01 28.84
C SER A 30 -34.23 -17.27 28.86
N CYS A 31 -34.63 -18.28 29.63
CA CYS A 31 -34.09 -19.63 29.58
C CYS A 31 -35.23 -20.65 29.44
N PRO A 32 -35.04 -21.79 28.75
CA PRO A 32 -35.99 -22.90 28.81
C PRO A 32 -36.13 -23.42 30.24
N PHE A 33 -37.37 -23.72 30.68
CA PHE A 33 -37.58 -24.39 31.96
C PHE A 33 -37.14 -25.86 31.90
N GLU A 34 -36.84 -26.45 33.05
CA GLU A 34 -36.56 -27.87 33.20
C GLU A 34 -37.21 -28.42 34.47
N TRP A 35 -37.92 -29.52 34.38
CA TRP A 35 -38.43 -30.25 35.55
C TRP A 35 -37.93 -31.69 35.52
N ARG A 36 -37.19 -32.09 36.54
CA ARG A 36 -36.84 -33.50 36.80
C ARG A 36 -37.85 -34.07 37.76
N ILE A 37 -38.56 -35.11 37.34
CA ILE A 37 -39.72 -35.67 38.04
C ILE A 37 -39.47 -37.15 38.22
N THR A 38 -39.43 -37.60 39.47
CA THR A 38 -39.39 -39.02 39.81
C THR A 38 -40.82 -39.52 39.95
N VAL A 39 -41.14 -40.54 39.15
CA VAL A 39 -42.46 -41.18 39.11
C VAL A 39 -42.35 -42.66 39.42
N ALA A 40 -43.35 -43.17 40.11
CA ALA A 40 -43.54 -44.58 40.39
C ALA A 40 -44.69 -45.13 39.53
N THR A 41 -44.52 -46.32 38.98
CA THR A 41 -45.56 -47.02 38.21
C THR A 41 -45.51 -48.52 38.48
N GLU A 42 -46.63 -49.21 38.38
CA GLU A 42 -46.69 -50.69 38.47
C GLU A 42 -46.09 -51.36 37.23
N ASN A 43 -45.98 -50.63 36.12
CA ASN A 43 -45.40 -51.12 34.88
C ASN A 43 -43.87 -51.06 34.93
N ALA A 44 -43.22 -52.21 35.18
CA ALA A 44 -41.76 -52.31 35.24
C ALA A 44 -41.07 -52.36 33.86
N ASP A 45 -41.82 -52.59 32.79
CA ASP A 45 -41.30 -52.81 31.44
C ASP A 45 -41.65 -51.65 30.49
N LEU A 46 -41.65 -50.40 31.02
CA LEU A 46 -41.87 -49.22 30.18
C LEU A 46 -40.79 -49.08 29.11
N ASP A 47 -41.24 -48.94 27.86
CA ASP A 47 -40.36 -48.61 26.74
C ASP A 47 -39.94 -47.13 26.81
N LEU A 48 -38.73 -46.88 27.32
CA LEU A 48 -38.18 -45.53 27.46
C LEU A 48 -38.19 -44.73 26.14
N HIS A 49 -38.07 -45.40 24.99
CA HIS A 49 -38.13 -44.75 23.68
C HIS A 49 -39.51 -44.13 23.43
N GLN A 50 -40.59 -44.79 23.86
CA GLN A 50 -41.97 -44.28 23.73
C GLN A 50 -42.28 -43.13 24.70
N LEU A 51 -41.55 -43.03 25.81
CA LEU A 51 -41.71 -41.94 26.78
C LEU A 51 -41.07 -40.64 26.27
N THR A 52 -39.90 -40.72 25.64
CA THR A 52 -39.22 -39.53 25.11
C THR A 52 -40.01 -38.83 24.00
N ASN A 53 -39.93 -37.50 23.96
CA ASN A 53 -40.67 -36.60 23.08
C ASN A 53 -42.21 -36.66 23.21
N SER A 54 -42.73 -37.35 24.24
CA SER A 54 -44.15 -37.32 24.59
C SER A 54 -44.48 -36.03 25.37
N SER A 55 -45.66 -35.48 25.12
CA SER A 55 -46.18 -34.34 25.89
C SER A 55 -46.59 -34.79 27.28
N ALA A 56 -46.26 -34.00 28.30
CA ALA A 56 -46.61 -34.31 29.68
C ALA A 56 -46.99 -33.06 30.49
N LEU A 57 -47.74 -33.31 31.57
CA LEU A 57 -48.24 -32.29 32.48
C LEU A 57 -47.94 -32.69 33.93
N LEU A 58 -47.15 -31.87 34.61
CA LEU A 58 -47.06 -31.87 36.07
C LEU A 58 -48.06 -30.87 36.64
N THR A 59 -48.93 -31.31 37.54
CA THR A 59 -49.89 -30.46 38.26
C THR A 59 -49.50 -30.37 39.73
N LEU A 60 -49.38 -29.14 40.23
CA LEU A 60 -49.04 -28.83 41.61
C LEU A 60 -50.23 -28.20 42.33
N ARG A 61 -50.56 -28.69 43.53
CA ARG A 61 -51.65 -28.15 44.37
C ARG A 61 -51.11 -27.54 45.66
N GLY A 62 -51.51 -26.30 45.95
CA GLY A 62 -51.10 -25.55 47.16
C GLY A 62 -51.54 -26.21 48.47
N GLU A 63 -50.98 -25.77 49.60
CA GLU A 63 -51.33 -26.32 50.94
C GLU A 63 -52.55 -25.63 51.57
N GLU A 64 -53.10 -24.65 50.87
CA GLU A 64 -54.20 -23.81 51.31
C GLU A 64 -55.53 -24.56 51.32
N ALA A 65 -56.48 -24.15 52.17
CA ALA A 65 -57.81 -24.77 52.29
C ALA A 65 -58.60 -24.80 50.96
N THR A 66 -58.37 -23.81 50.09
CA THR A 66 -58.79 -23.82 48.68
C THR A 66 -57.53 -23.83 47.81
N PRO A 67 -57.03 -25.02 47.42
CA PRO A 67 -55.71 -25.13 46.82
C PRO A 67 -55.68 -24.51 45.43
N THR A 68 -54.75 -23.59 45.23
CA THR A 68 -54.40 -23.11 43.88
C THR A 68 -53.75 -24.26 43.10
N GLU A 69 -54.12 -24.41 41.83
CA GLU A 69 -53.45 -25.33 40.92
C GLU A 69 -52.44 -24.56 40.06
N ARG A 70 -51.27 -25.16 39.87
CA ARG A 70 -50.25 -24.72 38.92
C ARG A 70 -49.91 -25.85 37.97
N PHE A 71 -49.71 -25.51 36.71
CA PHE A 71 -49.37 -26.45 35.64
C PHE A 71 -47.92 -26.22 35.21
N ALA A 72 -47.21 -27.32 34.97
CA ALA A 72 -45.96 -27.35 34.21
C ALA A 72 -46.16 -28.34 33.05
N HIS A 73 -46.56 -27.80 31.91
CA HIS A 73 -46.71 -28.53 30.64
C HIS A 73 -45.43 -28.46 29.80
N GLY A 74 -44.96 -29.59 29.28
CA GLY A 74 -43.78 -29.68 28.41
C GLY A 74 -43.70 -31.00 27.64
N PHE A 75 -42.51 -31.31 27.13
CA PHE A 75 -42.18 -32.57 26.47
C PHE A 75 -41.07 -33.29 27.23
N VAL A 76 -41.16 -34.62 27.32
CA VAL A 76 -40.14 -35.44 27.99
C VAL A 76 -38.87 -35.47 27.13
N SER A 77 -37.80 -34.83 27.58
CA SER A 77 -36.50 -34.82 26.88
C SER A 77 -35.61 -35.99 27.27
N THR A 78 -35.71 -36.44 28.52
CA THR A 78 -34.96 -37.59 29.06
C THR A 78 -35.90 -38.49 29.83
N ALA A 79 -35.78 -39.80 29.62
CA ALA A 79 -36.44 -40.82 30.43
C ALA A 79 -35.39 -41.81 30.94
N LYS A 80 -35.34 -42.01 32.26
CA LYS A 80 -34.35 -42.84 32.92
C LYS A 80 -35.05 -43.82 33.86
N TYR A 81 -34.73 -45.10 33.71
CA TYR A 81 -35.08 -46.10 34.72
C TYR A 81 -34.11 -45.98 35.91
N ILE A 82 -34.64 -45.98 37.13
CA ILE A 82 -33.85 -45.86 38.36
C ILE A 82 -33.67 -47.24 38.99
N GLU A 83 -34.76 -47.82 39.47
CA GLU A 83 -34.77 -49.09 40.19
C GLU A 83 -36.17 -49.73 40.17
N SER A 84 -36.21 -51.04 40.43
CA SER A 84 -37.45 -51.80 40.63
C SER A 84 -37.66 -52.02 42.12
N GLY A 85 -38.81 -51.62 42.63
CA GLY A 85 -39.30 -52.00 43.95
C GLY A 85 -40.18 -53.26 43.91
N THR A 86 -40.75 -53.61 45.06
CA THR A 86 -41.64 -54.78 45.22
C THR A 86 -43.00 -54.61 44.52
N TYR A 87 -43.52 -53.38 44.45
CA TYR A 87 -44.83 -53.07 43.86
C TYR A 87 -44.78 -52.01 42.77
N TYR A 88 -43.75 -51.15 42.79
CA TYR A 88 -43.59 -50.05 41.85
C TYR A 88 -42.15 -50.01 41.33
N SER A 89 -41.99 -49.68 40.06
CA SER A 89 -40.71 -49.31 39.45
C SER A 89 -40.60 -47.79 39.38
N LEU A 90 -39.39 -47.28 39.63
CA LEU A 90 -39.09 -45.85 39.65
C LEU A 90 -38.42 -45.40 38.36
N TYR A 91 -38.94 -44.30 37.81
CA TYR A 91 -38.41 -43.63 36.63
C TYR A 91 -38.21 -42.15 36.91
N GLU A 92 -37.14 -41.57 36.37
CA GLU A 92 -36.90 -40.13 36.33
C GLU A 92 -37.19 -39.62 34.92
N LEU A 93 -38.09 -38.64 34.81
CA LEU A 93 -38.47 -37.99 33.56
C LEU A 93 -38.08 -36.52 33.62
N THR A 94 -37.35 -36.05 32.61
CA THR A 94 -37.02 -34.63 32.46
C THR A 94 -37.99 -33.99 31.48
N LEU A 95 -38.75 -32.98 31.94
CA LEU A 95 -39.72 -32.21 31.18
C LEU A 95 -39.15 -30.84 30.80
N GLN A 96 -39.21 -30.49 29.51
CA GLN A 96 -38.68 -29.24 28.96
C GLN A 96 -39.67 -28.63 27.93
N PRO A 97 -39.59 -27.32 27.60
CA PRO A 97 -40.42 -26.72 26.56
C PRO A 97 -40.04 -27.21 25.17
N GLN A 98 -40.93 -27.03 24.19
CA GLN A 98 -40.62 -27.32 22.78
C GLN A 98 -39.43 -26.50 22.26
N LEU A 99 -39.20 -25.30 22.82
CA LEU A 99 -38.06 -24.45 22.51
C LEU A 99 -36.70 -25.14 22.80
N SER A 100 -36.64 -26.07 23.76
CA SER A 100 -35.40 -26.80 24.06
C SER A 100 -34.92 -27.69 22.90
N ASN A 101 -35.82 -28.12 22.02
CA ASN A 101 -35.48 -28.94 20.85
C ASN A 101 -34.56 -28.20 19.86
N PHE A 102 -34.54 -26.86 19.90
CA PHE A 102 -33.64 -26.04 19.09
C PHE A 102 -32.17 -26.20 19.49
N ASN A 103 -31.88 -26.78 20.66
CA ASN A 103 -30.52 -27.12 21.04
C ASN A 103 -29.93 -28.26 20.20
N HIS A 104 -30.79 -29.12 19.64
CA HIS A 104 -30.41 -30.22 18.75
C HIS A 104 -30.40 -29.84 17.27
N ARG A 105 -30.67 -28.57 16.96
CA ARG A 105 -30.67 -28.01 15.60
C ARG A 105 -29.53 -27.02 15.51
N SER A 106 -28.42 -27.40 14.89
CA SER A 106 -27.24 -26.54 14.73
C SER A 106 -26.78 -26.50 13.29
N GLY A 107 -26.11 -25.42 12.91
CA GLY A 107 -25.61 -25.29 11.55
C GLY A 107 -25.18 -23.88 11.19
N HIS A 108 -25.19 -23.63 9.88
CA HIS A 108 -24.87 -22.33 9.31
C HIS A 108 -26.02 -21.87 8.41
N ARG A 109 -26.46 -20.63 8.58
CA ARG A 109 -27.53 -20.03 7.79
C ARG A 109 -27.40 -18.52 7.73
N ILE A 110 -27.68 -17.96 6.55
CA ILE A 110 -27.68 -16.52 6.32
C ILE A 110 -29.13 -16.02 6.26
N PHE A 111 -29.41 -14.91 6.95
CA PHE A 111 -30.65 -14.15 6.90
C PHE A 111 -30.34 -12.74 6.41
N GLN A 112 -31.13 -12.27 5.44
CA GLN A 112 -30.93 -10.96 4.81
C GLN A 112 -32.22 -10.16 4.80
N ASP A 113 -32.10 -8.85 5.05
CA ASP A 113 -33.17 -7.85 4.99
C ASP A 113 -34.42 -8.21 5.82
N GLN A 114 -34.18 -8.89 6.94
CA GLN A 114 -35.19 -9.41 7.87
C GLN A 114 -35.01 -8.78 9.26
N THR A 115 -36.13 -8.60 9.98
CA THR A 115 -36.08 -8.23 11.40
C THR A 115 -35.78 -9.46 12.26
N VAL A 116 -35.36 -9.28 13.51
CA VAL A 116 -35.19 -10.41 14.46
C VAL A 116 -36.49 -11.21 14.63
N GLN A 117 -37.64 -10.54 14.60
CA GLN A 117 -38.94 -11.21 14.64
C GLN A 117 -39.17 -12.10 13.42
N ASP A 118 -38.84 -11.63 12.21
CA ASP A 118 -38.98 -12.42 10.97
C ASP A 118 -38.08 -13.66 10.98
N ILE A 119 -36.83 -13.50 11.45
CA ILE A 119 -35.86 -14.58 11.58
C ILE A 119 -36.39 -15.67 12.52
N ILE A 120 -36.84 -15.28 13.73
CA ILE A 120 -37.32 -16.23 14.74
C ILE A 120 -38.62 -16.91 14.28
N ASN A 121 -39.54 -16.18 13.64
CA ASN A 121 -40.75 -16.76 13.06
C ASN A 121 -40.41 -17.81 11.99
N THR A 122 -39.39 -17.56 11.16
CA THR A 122 -38.90 -18.53 10.16
C THR A 122 -38.39 -19.80 10.84
N LEU A 123 -37.58 -19.67 11.90
CA LEU A 123 -37.07 -20.81 12.67
C LEU A 123 -38.19 -21.61 13.36
N PHE A 124 -39.17 -20.91 13.94
CA PHE A 124 -40.35 -21.54 14.54
C PHE A 124 -41.18 -22.31 13.51
N SER A 125 -41.37 -21.74 12.31
CA SER A 125 -42.07 -22.40 11.21
C SER A 125 -41.33 -23.65 10.71
N ASP A 126 -40.01 -23.55 10.52
CA ASP A 126 -39.16 -24.67 10.08
C ASP A 126 -39.14 -25.82 11.10
N ALA A 127 -39.25 -25.50 12.39
CA ALA A 127 -39.38 -26.47 13.49
C ALA A 127 -40.83 -26.92 13.77
N ARG A 128 -41.81 -26.37 13.04
CA ARG A 128 -43.25 -26.65 13.19
C ARG A 128 -43.78 -26.34 14.59
N ILE A 129 -43.29 -25.27 15.23
CA ILE A 129 -43.97 -24.71 16.41
C ILE A 129 -45.29 -24.08 15.95
N PRO A 130 -46.45 -24.51 16.49
CA PRO A 130 -47.74 -23.91 16.16
C PRO A 130 -47.83 -22.42 16.56
N SER A 131 -48.53 -21.62 15.77
CA SER A 131 -48.65 -20.16 15.98
C SER A 131 -49.37 -19.76 17.28
N ASP A 132 -50.12 -20.67 17.89
CA ASP A 132 -50.80 -20.49 19.18
C ASP A 132 -49.92 -20.86 20.39
N GLN A 133 -48.69 -21.35 20.16
CA GLN A 133 -47.72 -21.70 21.19
C GLN A 133 -46.62 -20.65 21.38
N TYR A 134 -46.66 -19.53 20.64
CA TYR A 134 -45.84 -18.37 20.92
C TYR A 134 -46.61 -17.07 20.68
N GLN A 135 -46.27 -16.03 21.44
CA GLN A 135 -46.93 -14.73 21.38
C GLN A 135 -45.90 -13.60 21.44
N TRP A 136 -45.98 -12.69 20.47
CA TRP A 136 -45.21 -11.45 20.47
C TRP A 136 -45.99 -10.32 21.18
N LYS A 137 -45.39 -9.73 22.21
CA LYS A 137 -45.89 -8.55 22.95
C LYS A 137 -44.87 -7.41 22.90
N LEU A 138 -44.43 -7.07 21.69
CA LEU A 138 -43.43 -6.02 21.47
C LEU A 138 -44.07 -4.63 21.52
N SER A 139 -43.44 -3.69 22.22
CA SER A 139 -43.83 -2.28 22.26
C SER A 139 -43.10 -1.43 21.22
N LYS A 140 -42.00 -1.95 20.65
CA LYS A 140 -41.16 -1.27 19.66
C LYS A 140 -41.20 -1.97 18.30
N ARG A 141 -40.72 -1.26 17.28
CA ARG A 141 -40.37 -1.82 15.97
C ARG A 141 -38.85 -1.97 15.89
N TYR A 142 -38.39 -3.08 15.31
CA TYR A 142 -36.98 -3.43 15.22
C TYR A 142 -36.45 -3.22 13.80
N PRO A 143 -35.19 -2.78 13.64
CA PRO A 143 -34.60 -2.57 12.32
C PRO A 143 -34.42 -3.90 11.59
N LYS A 144 -34.47 -3.84 10.27
CA LYS A 144 -34.05 -4.95 9.42
C LYS A 144 -32.53 -5.07 9.46
N ARG A 145 -32.05 -6.30 9.58
CA ARG A 145 -30.63 -6.63 9.48
C ARG A 145 -30.30 -6.91 8.02
N SER A 146 -29.40 -6.12 7.44
CA SER A 146 -28.96 -6.33 6.04
C SER A 146 -28.27 -7.69 5.85
N TYR A 147 -27.65 -8.20 6.92
CA TYR A 147 -26.96 -9.47 6.95
C TYR A 147 -26.89 -9.97 8.39
N CYS A 148 -27.29 -11.21 8.63
CA CYS A 148 -27.18 -11.89 9.92
C CYS A 148 -26.95 -13.38 9.70
N ALA A 149 -25.91 -13.93 10.29
CA ALA A 149 -25.51 -15.32 10.17
C ALA A 149 -25.71 -16.06 11.49
N GLN A 150 -26.42 -17.19 11.43
CA GLN A 150 -26.23 -18.29 12.36
C GLN A 150 -24.94 -19.00 11.96
N TYR A 151 -23.93 -19.07 12.83
CA TYR A 151 -22.62 -19.60 12.45
C TYR A 151 -22.07 -20.56 13.51
N GLY A 152 -22.20 -21.86 13.26
CA GLY A 152 -21.63 -22.90 14.13
C GLY A 152 -22.29 -22.98 15.51
N GLU A 153 -23.50 -22.42 15.66
CA GLU A 153 -24.25 -22.37 16.92
C GLU A 153 -25.60 -23.12 16.78
N SER A 154 -26.17 -23.57 17.91
CA SER A 154 -27.53 -24.12 17.91
C SER A 154 -28.55 -23.02 17.63
N GLU A 155 -29.71 -23.38 17.06
CA GLU A 155 -30.77 -22.41 16.81
C GLU A 155 -31.29 -21.81 18.14
N LEU A 156 -31.20 -22.55 19.25
CA LEU A 156 -31.53 -22.01 20.58
C LEU A 156 -30.56 -20.91 21.02
N ALA A 157 -29.25 -21.14 20.83
CA ALA A 157 -28.23 -20.13 21.11
C ALA A 157 -28.40 -18.90 20.22
N PHE A 158 -28.68 -19.12 18.93
CA PHE A 158 -28.93 -18.06 17.95
C PHE A 158 -30.16 -17.22 18.33
N ILE A 159 -31.29 -17.86 18.63
CA ILE A 159 -32.52 -17.18 19.09
C ILE A 159 -32.23 -16.39 20.37
N SER A 160 -31.58 -17.02 21.36
CA SER A 160 -31.30 -16.37 22.65
C SER A 160 -30.41 -15.14 22.49
N ARG A 161 -29.37 -15.23 21.64
CA ARG A 161 -28.48 -14.11 21.32
C ARG A 161 -29.20 -12.98 20.61
N LEU A 162 -29.99 -13.27 19.57
CA LEU A 162 -30.74 -12.24 18.85
C LEU A 162 -31.77 -11.53 19.74
N LEU A 163 -32.48 -12.29 20.60
CA LEU A 163 -33.41 -11.73 21.56
C LEU A 163 -32.69 -10.83 22.58
N ALA A 164 -31.55 -11.26 23.11
CA ALA A 164 -30.72 -10.47 24.02
C ALA A 164 -30.15 -9.20 23.37
N GLU A 165 -29.68 -9.28 22.12
CA GLU A 165 -29.18 -8.12 21.35
C GLU A 165 -30.25 -7.03 21.17
N GLU A 166 -31.51 -7.43 21.01
CA GLU A 166 -32.65 -6.51 20.85
C GLU A 166 -33.38 -6.19 22.18
N GLY A 167 -32.93 -6.78 23.30
CA GLY A 167 -33.51 -6.59 24.62
C GLY A 167 -34.89 -7.23 24.80
N ILE A 168 -35.22 -8.19 23.96
CA ILE A 168 -36.47 -8.96 24.02
C ILE A 168 -36.24 -10.12 24.98
N HIS A 169 -37.02 -10.21 26.05
CA HIS A 169 -37.02 -11.36 26.94
C HIS A 169 -38.15 -12.32 26.54
N TYR A 170 -38.04 -13.57 27.00
CA TYR A 170 -39.15 -14.52 26.92
C TYR A 170 -39.41 -15.21 28.26
N HIS A 171 -40.64 -15.67 28.44
CA HIS A 171 -41.07 -16.53 29.54
C HIS A 171 -42.16 -17.49 29.07
N PHE A 172 -42.53 -18.45 29.90
CA PHE A 172 -43.53 -19.46 29.57
C PHE A 172 -44.80 -19.24 30.40
N THR A 173 -45.95 -19.37 29.74
CA THR A 173 -47.24 -19.50 30.41
C THR A 173 -47.77 -20.90 30.18
N HIS A 174 -48.23 -21.57 31.23
CA HIS A 174 -48.63 -22.97 31.18
C HIS A 174 -50.15 -23.12 31.26
N HIS A 175 -50.67 -23.93 30.35
CA HIS A 175 -52.04 -24.42 30.35
C HIS A 175 -52.02 -25.94 30.55
N LYS A 176 -53.20 -26.57 30.66
CA LYS A 176 -53.32 -28.03 30.84
C LYS A 176 -52.83 -28.82 29.62
N ASP A 177 -52.99 -28.24 28.44
CA ASP A 177 -52.80 -28.89 27.14
C ASP A 177 -51.62 -28.33 26.34
N ARG A 178 -51.05 -27.19 26.77
CA ARG A 178 -49.93 -26.52 26.07
C ARG A 178 -49.16 -25.58 26.98
N HIS A 179 -47.97 -25.17 26.55
CA HIS A 179 -47.27 -23.99 27.07
C HIS A 179 -47.13 -22.97 25.94
N VAL A 180 -47.13 -21.68 26.29
CA VAL A 180 -46.98 -20.57 25.33
C VAL A 180 -45.73 -19.79 25.67
N ILE A 181 -44.86 -19.60 24.67
CA ILE A 181 -43.67 -18.75 24.72
C ILE A 181 -44.12 -17.30 24.57
N VAL A 182 -43.99 -16.48 25.60
CA VAL A 182 -44.34 -15.06 25.55
C VAL A 182 -43.07 -14.23 25.37
N LEU A 183 -42.90 -13.61 24.19
CA LEU A 183 -41.76 -12.76 23.87
C LEU A 183 -42.15 -11.29 23.99
N SER A 184 -41.38 -10.49 24.75
CA SER A 184 -41.70 -9.09 25.05
C SER A 184 -40.44 -8.24 25.26
N ASP A 185 -40.54 -6.94 25.01
CA ASP A 185 -39.49 -5.94 25.26
C ASP A 185 -39.82 -5.03 26.46
N ASN A 186 -40.90 -5.32 27.18
CA ASN A 186 -41.45 -4.50 28.26
C ASN A 186 -41.97 -5.35 29.43
N ASN A 187 -41.72 -4.88 30.66
CA ASN A 187 -42.19 -5.51 31.90
C ASN A 187 -43.73 -5.58 32.02
N ASN A 188 -44.48 -4.76 31.28
CA ASN A 188 -45.95 -4.83 31.26
C ASN A 188 -46.50 -6.18 30.76
N ALA A 189 -45.68 -6.99 30.10
CA ALA A 189 -46.05 -8.34 29.71
C ALA A 189 -46.13 -9.33 30.89
N PHE A 190 -45.53 -9.01 32.04
CA PHE A 190 -45.52 -9.88 33.22
C PHE A 190 -46.80 -9.72 34.05
N ALA A 191 -47.55 -10.82 34.18
CA ALA A 191 -48.76 -10.87 34.98
C ALA A 191 -48.46 -10.86 36.48
N ALA A 192 -49.41 -10.44 37.29
CA ALA A 192 -49.36 -10.69 38.73
C ALA A 192 -49.53 -12.19 38.99
N CYS A 193 -48.83 -12.74 39.97
CA CYS A 193 -49.02 -14.13 40.38
C CYS A 193 -50.40 -14.30 41.06
N PRO A 194 -50.95 -15.52 41.09
CA PRO A 194 -52.16 -15.79 41.88
C PRO A 194 -51.94 -15.41 43.34
N LYS A 195 -52.87 -14.63 43.91
CA LYS A 195 -52.72 -14.03 45.27
C LYS A 195 -51.43 -13.21 45.38
N PRO A 196 -51.36 -12.04 44.73
CA PRO A 196 -50.11 -11.30 44.56
C PRO A 196 -49.44 -10.87 45.86
N GLN A 197 -50.21 -10.64 46.94
CA GLN A 197 -49.65 -10.29 48.24
C GLN A 197 -49.00 -11.50 48.92
N LEU A 198 -47.68 -11.45 49.07
CA LEU A 198 -46.86 -12.46 49.73
C LEU A 198 -46.37 -11.91 51.08
N PRO A 199 -47.03 -12.27 52.19
CA PRO A 199 -46.57 -11.81 53.50
C PRO A 199 -45.25 -12.47 53.86
N TYR A 200 -44.36 -11.71 54.49
CA TYR A 200 -43.20 -12.26 55.16
C TYR A 200 -43.57 -12.70 56.57
N ILE A 201 -43.28 -13.96 56.88
CA ILE A 201 -43.45 -14.54 58.21
C ILE A 201 -42.21 -15.37 58.50
N GLN A 202 -41.49 -15.01 59.56
CA GLN A 202 -40.28 -15.74 59.95
C GLN A 202 -40.58 -17.23 60.11
N GLU A 203 -39.67 -18.08 59.65
CA GLU A 203 -39.85 -19.54 59.61
C GLU A 203 -40.30 -20.14 60.96
N GLN A 204 -39.81 -19.59 62.07
CA GLN A 204 -40.15 -20.00 63.44
C GLN A 204 -41.57 -19.62 63.88
N SER A 205 -42.16 -18.59 63.27
CA SER A 205 -43.48 -18.04 63.59
C SER A 205 -44.57 -18.48 62.62
N ARG A 206 -44.23 -19.26 61.60
CA ARG A 206 -45.15 -19.69 60.54
C ARG A 206 -46.01 -20.87 61.01
N ALA A 207 -47.33 -20.76 60.85
CA ALA A 207 -48.23 -21.88 61.11
C ALA A 207 -48.10 -22.97 60.03
N PHE A 208 -48.43 -24.22 60.37
CA PHE A 208 -48.43 -25.32 59.40
C PHE A 208 -49.45 -25.05 58.27
N GLY A 209 -49.02 -25.15 57.01
CA GLY A 209 -49.84 -24.89 55.82
C GLY A 209 -50.06 -23.40 55.49
N GLU A 210 -49.50 -22.47 56.27
CA GLU A 210 -49.56 -21.04 55.97
C GLU A 210 -48.56 -20.68 54.85
N THR A 211 -49.05 -20.09 53.76
CA THR A 211 -48.19 -19.68 52.63
C THR A 211 -47.58 -18.30 52.89
N SER A 212 -46.26 -18.23 52.94
CA SER A 212 -45.52 -16.98 53.17
C SER A 212 -44.13 -17.02 52.52
N ALA A 213 -43.51 -15.85 52.39
CA ALA A 213 -42.05 -15.79 52.29
C ALA A 213 -41.49 -15.97 53.71
N TYR A 214 -40.65 -16.97 53.92
CA TYR A 214 -40.10 -17.27 55.26
C TYR A 214 -38.59 -17.03 55.37
N ARG A 215 -37.93 -16.81 54.23
CA ARG A 215 -36.60 -16.21 54.13
C ARG A 215 -36.66 -15.16 53.02
N PHE A 216 -36.07 -14.00 53.28
CA PHE A 216 -35.98 -12.92 52.31
C PHE A 216 -34.69 -12.14 52.56
N ALA A 217 -33.91 -11.92 51.51
CA ALA A 217 -32.70 -11.11 51.56
C ALA A 217 -32.67 -10.17 50.37
N LEU A 218 -32.33 -8.90 50.60
CA LEU A 218 -32.12 -7.93 49.55
C LEU A 218 -30.61 -7.75 49.32
N ASN A 219 -30.16 -7.96 48.09
CA ASN A 219 -28.77 -7.85 47.68
C ASN A 219 -28.58 -6.64 46.77
N ARG A 220 -27.41 -5.99 46.87
CA ARG A 220 -27.04 -4.88 46.01
C ARG A 220 -25.62 -5.05 45.47
N ASN A 221 -25.48 -5.02 44.15
CA ASN A 221 -24.22 -5.15 43.44
C ASN A 221 -23.73 -3.81 42.89
N ILE A 222 -22.42 -3.68 42.75
CA ILE A 222 -21.83 -2.59 41.97
C ILE A 222 -21.94 -2.93 40.49
N THR A 223 -22.51 -2.03 39.69
CA THR A 223 -22.67 -2.18 38.24
C THR A 223 -22.11 -0.96 37.50
N ALA A 224 -22.00 -1.03 36.17
CA ALA A 224 -21.63 0.11 35.36
C ALA A 224 -22.68 1.23 35.49
N SER A 225 -22.22 2.49 35.55
CA SER A 225 -23.10 3.66 35.56
C SER A 225 -23.25 4.32 34.20
N GLN A 226 -22.43 3.93 33.23
CA GLN A 226 -22.48 4.40 31.85
C GLN A 226 -22.02 3.29 30.91
N SER A 227 -22.57 3.27 29.70
CA SER A 227 -22.14 2.41 28.60
C SER A 227 -21.77 3.26 27.37
N SER A 228 -20.67 2.90 26.70
CA SER A 228 -20.25 3.42 25.39
C SER A 228 -20.15 2.28 24.39
N LEU A 229 -20.94 2.35 23.33
CA LEU A 229 -20.88 1.42 22.22
C LEU A 229 -20.21 2.10 21.03
N ILE A 230 -19.15 1.50 20.52
CA ILE A 230 -18.32 2.08 19.47
C ILE A 230 -18.41 1.19 18.23
N ASP A 231 -18.51 1.82 17.06
CA ASP A 231 -18.48 1.14 15.78
C ASP A 231 -17.87 2.01 14.67
N PHE A 232 -17.66 1.39 13.51
CA PHE A 232 -17.13 2.00 12.31
C PHE A 232 -18.05 1.72 11.12
N THR A 233 -18.35 2.77 10.34
CA THR A 233 -18.97 2.64 9.03
C THR A 233 -18.05 3.18 7.95
N PHE A 234 -17.76 2.36 6.96
CA PHE A 234 -16.92 2.77 5.83
C PHE A 234 -17.60 3.83 4.94
N GLN A 235 -18.93 3.98 5.04
CA GLN A 235 -19.70 4.99 4.28
C GLN A 235 -19.49 6.41 4.85
N ALA A 236 -19.16 6.54 6.14
CA ALA A 236 -18.90 7.82 6.80
C ALA A 236 -17.65 7.72 7.71
N PRO A 237 -16.45 7.51 7.14
CA PRO A 237 -15.26 7.09 7.89
C PRO A 237 -14.70 8.17 8.84
N LYS A 238 -15.08 9.45 8.67
CA LYS A 238 -14.66 10.55 9.55
C LYS A 238 -15.48 10.66 10.83
N ASN A 239 -16.62 9.99 10.90
CA ASN A 239 -17.54 10.06 12.03
C ASN A 239 -17.45 8.73 12.79
N PRO A 240 -16.63 8.62 13.85
CA PRO A 240 -16.65 7.44 14.69
C PRO A 240 -18.07 7.29 15.25
N LEU A 241 -18.67 6.12 15.05
CA LEU A 241 -19.98 5.85 15.62
C LEU A 241 -19.74 5.58 17.10
N ILE A 242 -20.08 6.56 17.95
CA ILE A 242 -19.98 6.46 19.40
C ILE A 242 -21.34 6.76 19.99
N ALA A 243 -21.92 5.79 20.68
CA ALA A 243 -23.22 5.91 21.31
C ALA A 243 -23.10 5.70 22.83
N ASN A 244 -23.66 6.64 23.59
CA ASN A 244 -23.60 6.64 25.04
C ASN A 244 -24.97 6.33 25.67
N GLY A 245 -25.00 5.38 26.61
CA GLY A 245 -26.13 5.13 27.50
C GLY A 245 -26.00 5.99 28.75
N LYS A 246 -27.05 6.76 29.08
CA LYS A 246 -27.01 7.70 30.22
C LYS A 246 -27.38 7.01 31.53
N GLY A 247 -26.48 7.02 32.50
CA GLY A 247 -26.76 6.75 33.92
C GLY A 247 -26.13 7.81 34.83
N SER A 248 -26.05 7.55 36.14
CA SER A 248 -25.52 8.52 37.13
C SER A 248 -24.05 8.84 36.86
N ALA A 249 -23.63 10.08 37.11
CA ALA A 249 -22.24 10.54 36.99
C ALA A 249 -21.33 9.77 37.98
N SER A 250 -20.76 8.66 37.55
CA SER A 250 -19.82 7.84 38.31
C SER A 250 -18.71 7.32 37.38
N HIS A 251 -17.54 7.00 37.93
CA HIS A 251 -16.35 6.58 37.19
C HIS A 251 -16.39 5.14 36.63
N LYS A 252 -17.52 4.42 36.75
CA LYS A 252 -17.65 3.01 36.32
C LYS A 252 -18.24 2.91 34.93
N HIS A 253 -17.37 2.80 33.93
CA HIS A 253 -17.72 2.91 32.53
C HIS A 253 -17.55 1.57 31.80
N PHE A 254 -18.57 1.12 31.07
CA PHE A 254 -18.49 -0.02 30.16
C PHE A 254 -18.27 0.48 28.74
N THR A 255 -17.28 -0.08 28.03
CA THR A 255 -17.05 0.21 26.60
C THR A 255 -17.02 -1.09 25.81
N SER A 256 -17.60 -1.08 24.61
CA SER A 256 -17.54 -2.20 23.67
C SER A 256 -17.24 -1.73 22.25
N TYR A 257 -16.43 -2.51 21.54
CA TYR A 257 -16.16 -2.40 20.10
C TYR A 257 -15.89 -3.82 19.55
N PRO A 258 -16.49 -4.22 18.41
CA PRO A 258 -17.53 -3.51 17.64
C PRO A 258 -18.92 -3.70 18.28
N SER A 259 -19.89 -2.82 17.98
CA SER A 259 -21.24 -2.85 18.57
C SER A 259 -22.40 -3.01 17.58
N LEU A 260 -22.11 -3.40 16.34
CA LEU A 260 -23.05 -3.78 15.27
C LEU A 260 -24.20 -2.79 14.99
N TYR A 261 -23.89 -1.50 14.92
CA TYR A 261 -24.87 -0.49 14.49
C TYR A 261 -24.30 0.45 13.42
N GLN A 262 -25.17 0.91 12.52
CA GLN A 262 -24.79 1.81 11.41
C GLN A 262 -25.38 3.23 11.55
N GLN A 263 -26.35 3.41 12.44
CA GLN A 263 -27.02 4.69 12.70
C GLN A 263 -26.90 5.08 14.17
N GLU A 264 -26.58 6.34 14.43
CA GLU A 264 -26.39 6.85 15.80
C GLU A 264 -27.64 6.69 16.68
N SER A 265 -28.83 6.87 16.12
CA SER A 265 -30.11 6.68 16.83
C SER A 265 -30.27 5.25 17.36
N VAL A 266 -29.95 4.25 16.54
CA VAL A 266 -29.96 2.83 16.91
C VAL A 266 -28.85 2.55 17.92
N GLY A 267 -27.64 3.08 17.69
CA GLY A 267 -26.52 2.95 18.64
C GLY A 267 -26.89 3.45 20.04
N LYS A 268 -27.59 4.60 20.15
CA LYS A 268 -28.04 5.15 21.43
C LYS A 268 -29.08 4.27 22.11
N GLN A 269 -29.97 3.63 21.34
CA GLN A 269 -30.91 2.65 21.86
C GLN A 269 -30.17 1.44 22.44
N TYR A 270 -29.20 0.89 21.69
CA TYR A 270 -28.38 -0.23 22.14
C TYR A 270 -27.49 0.10 23.33
N ALA A 271 -26.94 1.32 23.41
CA ALA A 271 -26.14 1.72 24.56
C ALA A 271 -27.00 1.78 25.83
N ASN A 272 -28.20 2.37 25.76
CA ASN A 272 -29.15 2.35 26.88
C ASN A 272 -29.60 0.93 27.24
N LEU A 273 -29.88 0.09 26.24
CA LEU A 273 -30.22 -1.33 26.44
C LEU A 273 -29.10 -2.07 27.18
N ARG A 274 -27.85 -1.88 26.75
CA ARG A 274 -26.68 -2.49 27.38
C ARG A 274 -26.51 -2.04 28.83
N LEU A 275 -26.77 -0.76 29.11
CA LEU A 275 -26.76 -0.26 30.48
C LEU A 275 -27.85 -0.94 31.33
N GLN A 276 -29.07 -1.10 30.79
CA GLN A 276 -30.16 -1.82 31.47
C GLN A 276 -29.79 -3.28 31.76
N GLN A 277 -29.14 -3.99 30.82
CA GLN A 277 -28.66 -5.35 31.02
C GLN A 277 -27.65 -5.44 32.17
N LEU A 278 -26.66 -4.54 32.21
CA LEU A 278 -25.64 -4.50 33.25
C LEU A 278 -26.21 -4.13 34.63
N GLN A 279 -27.30 -3.35 34.65
CA GLN A 279 -27.94 -2.87 35.88
C GLN A 279 -29.10 -3.76 36.36
N ALA A 280 -29.53 -4.74 35.58
CA ALA A 280 -30.69 -5.58 35.90
C ALA A 280 -30.58 -6.26 37.28
N LEU A 281 -29.37 -6.68 37.67
CA LEU A 281 -29.08 -7.32 38.96
C LEU A 281 -28.38 -6.38 39.96
N GLN A 282 -28.41 -5.06 39.72
CA GLN A 282 -27.85 -4.08 40.64
C GLN A 282 -28.53 -4.15 42.01
N GLU A 283 -29.84 -4.35 42.04
CA GLU A 283 -30.64 -4.59 43.23
C GLU A 283 -31.57 -5.77 42.95
N HIS A 284 -31.46 -6.83 43.75
CA HIS A 284 -32.27 -8.04 43.59
C HIS A 284 -32.51 -8.70 44.95
N ALA A 285 -33.66 -9.31 45.11
CA ALA A 285 -34.04 -10.08 46.28
C ALA A 285 -33.86 -11.58 46.03
N THR A 286 -33.47 -12.31 47.05
CA THR A 286 -33.61 -13.77 47.12
C THR A 286 -34.63 -14.13 48.19
N ALA A 287 -35.52 -15.09 47.91
CA ALA A 287 -36.55 -15.49 48.85
C ALA A 287 -36.79 -17.01 48.84
N SER A 288 -37.22 -17.54 50.00
CA SER A 288 -37.73 -18.92 50.11
C SER A 288 -39.21 -18.88 50.49
N THR A 289 -40.03 -19.65 49.78
CA THR A 289 -41.48 -19.70 50.00
C THR A 289 -42.07 -21.09 49.69
N ASN A 290 -43.20 -21.40 50.32
CA ASN A 290 -44.04 -22.56 50.03
C ASN A 290 -45.24 -22.21 49.11
N ARG A 291 -45.33 -20.98 48.60
CA ARG A 291 -46.35 -20.57 47.63
C ARG A 291 -46.01 -21.08 46.22
N LEU A 292 -47.00 -21.57 45.48
CA LEU A 292 -46.84 -21.93 44.07
C LEU A 292 -46.65 -20.65 43.22
N LEU A 293 -45.40 -20.38 42.85
CA LEU A 293 -45.00 -19.21 42.04
C LEU A 293 -44.37 -19.66 40.72
N THR A 294 -44.17 -18.75 39.77
CA THR A 294 -43.64 -19.03 38.42
C THR A 294 -42.78 -17.87 37.96
N SER A 295 -41.69 -18.15 37.23
CA SER A 295 -40.87 -17.07 36.63
C SER A 295 -41.70 -16.23 35.65
N GLY A 296 -41.36 -14.94 35.51
CA GLY A 296 -42.13 -14.02 34.67
C GLY A 296 -43.49 -13.61 35.25
N THR A 297 -43.69 -13.79 36.56
CA THR A 297 -44.82 -13.22 37.30
C THR A 297 -44.34 -12.26 38.38
N ARG A 298 -45.25 -11.39 38.85
CA ARG A 298 -44.98 -10.38 39.87
C ARG A 298 -45.70 -10.70 41.19
N PHE A 299 -45.06 -10.44 42.32
CA PHE A 299 -45.67 -10.51 43.65
C PHE A 299 -45.39 -9.23 44.45
N GLU A 300 -46.31 -8.87 45.35
CA GLU A 300 -46.16 -7.76 46.29
C GLU A 300 -45.67 -8.33 47.63
N LEU A 301 -44.45 -7.97 48.06
CA LEU A 301 -43.97 -8.34 49.39
C LEU A 301 -44.66 -7.48 50.45
N SER A 302 -45.18 -8.10 51.51
CA SER A 302 -45.80 -7.39 52.63
C SER A 302 -45.29 -7.90 53.98
N SER A 303 -45.58 -7.13 55.05
CA SER A 303 -45.25 -7.49 56.43
C SER A 303 -43.75 -7.64 56.75
N GLN A 304 -42.83 -7.14 55.90
CA GLN A 304 -41.44 -6.96 56.28
C GLN A 304 -41.27 -5.79 57.25
N GLN A 305 -40.36 -5.94 58.22
CA GLN A 305 -39.99 -4.87 59.15
C GLN A 305 -39.35 -3.67 58.43
N HIS A 306 -38.59 -3.92 57.36
CA HIS A 306 -38.05 -2.88 56.51
C HIS A 306 -39.11 -2.41 55.50
N SER A 307 -39.75 -1.28 55.78
CA SER A 307 -40.88 -0.76 54.98
C SER A 307 -40.54 -0.55 53.50
N SER A 308 -39.32 -0.10 53.18
CA SER A 308 -38.86 0.10 51.80
C SER A 308 -38.72 -1.19 50.99
N TRP A 309 -38.69 -2.36 51.65
CA TRP A 309 -38.63 -3.65 50.98
C TRP A 309 -40.02 -4.18 50.61
N ASN A 310 -41.09 -3.66 51.22
CA ASN A 310 -42.47 -4.02 50.91
C ASN A 310 -42.90 -3.32 49.61
N GLN A 311 -42.70 -4.00 48.48
CA GLN A 311 -42.97 -3.50 47.14
C GLN A 311 -43.24 -4.65 46.16
N ASP A 312 -43.56 -4.32 44.92
CA ASP A 312 -43.73 -5.28 43.83
C ASP A 312 -42.37 -5.79 43.31
N TYR A 313 -42.21 -7.12 43.25
CA TYR A 313 -41.05 -7.80 42.69
C TYR A 313 -41.42 -8.69 41.51
N LEU A 314 -40.59 -8.69 40.47
CA LEU A 314 -40.63 -9.57 39.32
C LEU A 314 -39.74 -10.79 39.57
N ILE A 315 -40.31 -11.99 39.50
CA ILE A 315 -39.57 -13.25 39.64
C ILE A 315 -38.80 -13.50 38.35
N ILE A 316 -37.47 -13.46 38.43
CA ILE A 316 -36.59 -13.66 37.27
C ILE A 316 -36.04 -15.08 37.20
N ASP A 317 -35.92 -15.76 38.34
CA ASP A 317 -35.41 -17.13 38.46
C ASP A 317 -36.06 -17.82 39.65
N ILE A 318 -36.40 -19.10 39.53
CA ILE A 318 -37.03 -19.88 40.59
C ILE A 318 -36.68 -21.36 40.48
N GLU A 319 -36.25 -21.94 41.60
CA GLU A 319 -35.99 -23.36 41.79
C GLU A 319 -37.10 -23.96 42.67
N HIS A 320 -37.72 -25.03 42.22
CA HIS A 320 -38.81 -25.75 42.88
C HIS A 320 -38.32 -27.08 43.42
N LYS A 321 -38.80 -27.46 44.61
CA LYS A 321 -38.62 -28.80 45.19
C LYS A 321 -39.93 -29.28 45.80
N GLY A 322 -40.30 -30.52 45.49
CA GLY A 322 -41.45 -31.16 46.10
C GLY A 322 -41.20 -32.63 46.36
N THR A 323 -41.74 -33.13 47.48
CA THR A 323 -41.68 -34.54 47.87
C THR A 323 -43.06 -35.02 48.30
N GLN A 324 -43.39 -36.26 47.92
CA GLN A 324 -44.66 -36.93 48.18
C GLN A 324 -44.42 -38.44 48.32
N SER A 325 -43.68 -38.82 49.37
CA SER A 325 -43.27 -40.21 49.65
C SER A 325 -44.43 -41.16 49.96
N HIS A 326 -45.57 -40.62 50.41
CA HIS A 326 -46.80 -41.38 50.68
C HIS A 326 -47.51 -41.93 49.44
N SER A 327 -47.06 -41.57 48.23
CA SER A 327 -47.61 -42.12 46.99
C SER A 327 -47.28 -43.60 46.79
N LEU A 328 -46.25 -44.12 47.48
CA LEU A 328 -45.88 -45.53 47.50
C LEU A 328 -46.45 -46.19 48.76
N GLU A 329 -47.49 -47.03 48.62
CA GLU A 329 -48.16 -47.71 49.76
C GLU A 329 -47.19 -48.55 50.64
N ALA A 330 -46.00 -48.91 50.12
CA ALA A 330 -44.96 -49.65 50.83
C ALA A 330 -44.01 -48.80 51.72
N TYR A 331 -43.94 -47.48 51.53
CA TYR A 331 -43.08 -46.57 52.32
C TYR A 331 -43.92 -45.76 53.32
N ALA A 332 -44.61 -46.45 54.22
CA ALA A 332 -45.42 -45.84 55.28
C ALA A 332 -44.60 -45.25 56.45
N ALA A 333 -43.37 -44.76 56.20
CA ALA A 333 -42.52 -44.15 57.22
C ALA A 333 -42.34 -42.63 56.99
N SER A 334 -43.19 -41.86 57.68
CA SER A 334 -42.94 -40.54 58.31
C SER A 334 -42.64 -39.26 57.50
N GLN A 335 -42.52 -39.24 56.16
CA GLN A 335 -42.32 -37.97 55.43
C GLN A 335 -43.61 -37.37 54.86
N ALA A 336 -44.02 -36.22 55.41
CA ALA A 336 -45.17 -35.43 54.92
C ALA A 336 -44.94 -34.92 53.48
N CYS A 337 -46.03 -34.72 52.73
CA CYS A 337 -45.98 -34.05 51.42
C CYS A 337 -45.49 -32.61 51.61
N THR A 338 -44.39 -32.22 50.96
CA THR A 338 -43.82 -30.87 51.07
C THR A 338 -43.62 -30.23 49.71
N TYR A 339 -43.77 -28.90 49.66
CA TYR A 339 -43.34 -28.08 48.53
C TYR A 339 -42.65 -26.81 49.04
N ASN A 340 -41.52 -26.47 48.44
CA ASN A 340 -40.84 -25.21 48.65
C ASN A 340 -40.19 -24.75 47.34
N ASN A 341 -39.91 -23.46 47.26
CA ASN A 341 -39.09 -22.89 46.21
C ASN A 341 -38.17 -21.81 46.76
N THR A 342 -37.08 -21.62 46.05
CA THR A 342 -36.12 -20.53 46.23
C THR A 342 -36.12 -19.70 44.95
N LEU A 343 -36.26 -18.38 45.07
CA LEU A 343 -36.40 -17.50 43.93
C LEU A 343 -35.45 -16.32 44.00
N THR A 344 -35.08 -15.80 42.82
CA THR A 344 -34.47 -14.49 42.64
C THR A 344 -35.48 -13.57 41.98
N ALA A 345 -35.62 -12.36 42.51
CA ALA A 345 -36.55 -11.37 41.99
C ALA A 345 -35.93 -9.97 41.97
N ILE A 346 -36.37 -9.11 41.07
CA ILE A 346 -35.96 -7.70 40.99
C ILE A 346 -37.16 -6.80 41.27
N PRO A 347 -37.00 -5.59 41.83
CA PRO A 347 -38.09 -4.62 41.88
C PRO A 347 -38.76 -4.47 40.51
N SER A 348 -40.09 -4.53 40.45
CA SER A 348 -40.85 -4.66 39.19
C SER A 348 -40.71 -3.44 38.25
N ASN A 349 -40.31 -2.29 38.80
CA ASN A 349 -40.04 -1.06 38.06
C ASN A 349 -38.67 -1.09 37.33
N ILE A 350 -37.76 -2.00 37.67
CA ILE A 350 -36.49 -2.18 36.97
C ILE A 350 -36.73 -2.97 35.68
N PRO A 351 -36.43 -2.41 34.49
CA PRO A 351 -36.61 -3.13 33.23
C PRO A 351 -35.73 -4.38 33.18
N PHE A 352 -36.34 -5.56 33.01
CA PHE A 352 -35.57 -6.78 32.77
C PHE A 352 -35.11 -6.83 31.31
N ARG A 353 -33.82 -7.12 31.12
CA ARG A 353 -33.20 -7.37 29.82
C ARG A 353 -32.33 -8.62 29.91
N PRO A 354 -32.44 -9.56 28.95
CA PRO A 354 -31.57 -10.73 28.96
C PRO A 354 -30.10 -10.30 28.86
N SER A 355 -29.23 -10.95 29.63
CA SER A 355 -27.81 -10.61 29.64
C SER A 355 -27.11 -11.15 28.39
N LEU A 356 -26.29 -10.31 27.75
CA LEU A 356 -25.38 -10.76 26.68
C LEU A 356 -24.13 -11.45 27.23
N ASP A 357 -23.76 -11.20 28.48
CA ASP A 357 -22.52 -11.73 29.08
C ASP A 357 -22.59 -13.23 29.38
N GLN A 358 -23.80 -13.78 29.43
CA GLN A 358 -24.06 -15.20 29.64
C GLN A 358 -24.13 -15.99 28.34
N LEU A 359 -24.11 -15.32 27.18
CA LEU A 359 -24.28 -15.93 25.87
C LEU A 359 -22.94 -15.98 25.14
N THR A 360 -22.60 -17.16 24.61
CA THR A 360 -21.43 -17.31 23.73
C THR A 360 -21.73 -16.70 22.38
N GLN A 361 -20.99 -15.67 21.97
CA GLN A 361 -21.10 -15.12 20.62
C GLN A 361 -20.42 -16.07 19.60
N PRO A 362 -21.05 -16.31 18.44
CA PRO A 362 -20.43 -17.11 17.38
C PRO A 362 -19.20 -16.38 16.84
N ALA A 363 -18.10 -17.11 16.71
CA ALA A 363 -16.85 -16.58 16.18
C ALA A 363 -16.42 -17.35 14.93
N ALA A 364 -16.33 -16.64 13.81
CA ALA A 364 -15.78 -17.15 12.57
C ALA A 364 -14.25 -17.02 12.58
N HIS A 365 -13.58 -18.00 13.17
CA HIS A 365 -12.12 -18.04 13.21
C HIS A 365 -11.53 -18.37 11.83
N GLY A 366 -10.54 -17.58 11.41
CA GLY A 366 -9.81 -17.79 10.16
C GLY A 366 -10.49 -17.21 8.93
N THR A 367 -10.40 -17.92 7.81
CA THR A 367 -10.94 -17.51 6.51
C THR A 367 -11.82 -18.60 5.91
N SER A 368 -12.74 -18.20 5.02
CA SER A 368 -13.59 -19.11 4.26
C SER A 368 -13.42 -18.87 2.77
N PRO A 369 -13.25 -19.91 1.93
CA PRO A 369 -13.40 -19.75 0.50
C PRO A 369 -14.86 -19.45 0.18
N ALA A 370 -15.10 -18.66 -0.86
CA ALA A 370 -16.43 -18.37 -1.40
C ALA A 370 -16.34 -18.14 -2.91
N ILE A 371 -17.46 -18.36 -3.61
CA ILE A 371 -17.55 -18.13 -5.06
C ILE A 371 -18.30 -16.83 -5.31
N VAL A 372 -17.77 -15.94 -6.14
CA VAL A 372 -18.42 -14.67 -6.50
C VAL A 372 -19.71 -14.95 -7.29
N THR A 373 -20.79 -14.29 -6.92
CA THR A 373 -22.12 -14.44 -7.53
C THR A 373 -22.67 -13.12 -8.06
N GLY A 374 -23.71 -13.22 -8.88
CA GLY A 374 -24.45 -12.08 -9.41
C GLY A 374 -25.61 -12.54 -10.29
N PRO A 375 -26.33 -11.59 -10.93
CA PRO A 375 -27.47 -11.89 -11.77
C PRO A 375 -27.11 -12.78 -12.97
N PRO A 376 -28.03 -13.63 -13.45
CA PRO A 376 -27.83 -14.43 -14.64
C PRO A 376 -27.45 -13.56 -15.86
N GLY A 377 -26.41 -13.97 -16.59
CA GLY A 377 -25.98 -13.32 -17.83
C GLY A 377 -24.90 -12.24 -17.69
N GLU A 378 -24.60 -11.80 -16.46
CA GLU A 378 -23.51 -10.88 -16.14
C GLU A 378 -22.17 -11.60 -15.94
N GLU A 379 -21.05 -10.91 -16.18
CA GLU A 379 -19.71 -11.39 -15.79
C GLU A 379 -19.16 -10.66 -14.56
N ILE A 380 -19.62 -9.42 -14.31
CA ILE A 380 -19.14 -8.54 -13.25
C ILE A 380 -20.37 -7.94 -12.57
N TYR A 381 -20.53 -8.19 -11.28
CA TYR A 381 -21.60 -7.60 -10.47
C TYR A 381 -21.00 -6.92 -9.26
N THR A 382 -20.98 -5.58 -9.31
CA THR A 382 -20.33 -4.72 -8.32
C THR A 382 -21.14 -3.46 -8.08
N ASP A 383 -20.95 -2.83 -6.93
CA ASP A 383 -21.53 -1.53 -6.61
C ASP A 383 -20.50 -0.38 -6.71
N GLU A 384 -20.90 0.84 -6.32
CA GLU A 384 -20.07 2.05 -6.34
C GLU A 384 -18.80 1.97 -5.48
N HIS A 385 -18.74 1.01 -4.56
CA HIS A 385 -17.61 0.80 -3.66
C HIS A 385 -16.70 -0.36 -4.08
N GLY A 386 -16.94 -0.98 -5.23
CA GLY A 386 -16.18 -2.14 -5.69
C GLY A 386 -16.45 -3.42 -4.90
N ARG A 387 -17.60 -3.50 -4.20
CA ARG A 387 -18.02 -4.69 -3.44
C ARG A 387 -18.61 -5.73 -4.36
N VAL A 388 -18.55 -7.00 -3.97
CA VAL A 388 -19.18 -8.11 -4.71
C VAL A 388 -20.03 -8.96 -3.79
N LYS A 389 -20.89 -9.81 -4.36
CA LYS A 389 -21.64 -10.83 -3.63
C LYS A 389 -21.01 -12.20 -3.82
N VAL A 390 -21.22 -13.10 -2.86
CA VAL A 390 -20.61 -14.43 -2.86
C VAL A 390 -21.59 -15.51 -2.39
N GLN A 391 -21.30 -16.75 -2.76
CA GLN A 391 -21.90 -17.96 -2.20
C GLN A 391 -20.84 -18.65 -1.34
N PHE A 392 -21.15 -18.87 -0.07
CA PHE A 392 -20.30 -19.69 0.81
C PHE A 392 -20.58 -21.19 0.58
N PRO A 393 -19.56 -22.06 0.65
CA PRO A 393 -19.77 -23.51 0.51
C PRO A 393 -20.65 -24.14 1.59
N TRP A 394 -20.69 -23.53 2.77
CA TRP A 394 -21.52 -23.97 3.89
C TRP A 394 -22.95 -23.42 3.83
N ASP A 395 -23.21 -22.39 3.02
CA ASP A 395 -24.56 -21.88 2.80
C ASP A 395 -25.28 -22.78 1.79
N ARG A 396 -26.22 -23.58 2.30
CA ARG A 396 -26.98 -24.57 1.53
C ARG A 396 -28.29 -24.02 0.97
N LEU A 397 -28.73 -22.85 1.43
CA LEU A 397 -30.01 -22.25 1.05
C LEU A 397 -29.85 -21.16 -0.01
N GLY A 398 -28.63 -20.63 -0.17
CA GLY A 398 -28.29 -19.69 -1.23
C GLY A 398 -28.49 -20.27 -2.64
N SER A 399 -28.95 -19.42 -3.55
CA SER A 399 -29.25 -19.79 -4.94
C SER A 399 -28.10 -19.53 -5.91
N SER A 400 -26.88 -19.23 -5.40
CA SER A 400 -25.70 -18.90 -6.21
C SER A 400 -25.91 -17.73 -7.19
N ASN A 401 -26.75 -16.77 -6.81
CA ASN A 401 -27.13 -15.57 -7.56
C ASN A 401 -26.91 -14.29 -6.73
N GLU A 402 -27.48 -13.16 -7.14
CA GLU A 402 -27.41 -11.87 -6.47
C GLU A 402 -28.08 -11.81 -5.08
N THR A 403 -28.81 -12.85 -4.65
CA THR A 403 -29.43 -12.90 -3.32
C THR A 403 -28.68 -13.82 -2.35
N SER A 404 -27.48 -14.28 -2.71
CA SER A 404 -26.73 -15.28 -1.92
C SER A 404 -26.02 -14.68 -0.69
N SER A 405 -25.65 -13.39 -0.75
CA SER A 405 -25.01 -12.70 0.36
C SER A 405 -25.32 -11.21 0.35
N CYS A 406 -24.84 -10.51 1.38
CA CYS A 406 -24.70 -9.06 1.36
C CYS A 406 -23.56 -8.63 0.43
N TRP A 407 -23.36 -7.32 0.29
CA TRP A 407 -22.21 -6.76 -0.41
C TRP A 407 -20.94 -6.85 0.44
N LEU A 408 -19.96 -7.63 -0.01
CA LEU A 408 -18.66 -7.79 0.64
C LEU A 408 -17.64 -6.84 0.04
N ARG A 409 -16.93 -6.08 0.89
CA ARG A 409 -15.78 -5.28 0.45
C ARG A 409 -14.62 -6.18 0.04
N VAL A 410 -13.89 -5.72 -0.98
CA VAL A 410 -12.75 -6.44 -1.55
C VAL A 410 -11.46 -5.69 -1.24
N LYS A 411 -10.54 -6.34 -0.52
CA LYS A 411 -9.17 -5.85 -0.33
C LYS A 411 -8.51 -5.68 -1.69
N GLN A 412 -7.97 -4.48 -1.93
CA GLN A 412 -7.15 -4.17 -3.10
C GLN A 412 -5.66 -4.27 -2.74
N GLY A 413 -4.80 -4.43 -3.76
CA GLY A 413 -3.34 -4.42 -3.57
C GLY A 413 -2.80 -3.06 -3.12
N TRP A 414 -3.48 -1.98 -3.51
CA TRP A 414 -3.18 -0.60 -3.12
C TRP A 414 -4.46 0.25 -3.25
N ALA A 415 -4.86 0.98 -2.21
CA ALA A 415 -6.06 1.83 -2.24
C ALA A 415 -5.80 3.16 -1.53
N GLY A 416 -5.90 4.27 -2.27
CA GLY A 416 -5.81 5.64 -1.78
C GLY A 416 -7.06 6.46 -2.14
N ILE A 417 -7.04 7.76 -1.82
CA ILE A 417 -8.15 8.68 -2.12
C ILE A 417 -8.14 8.97 -3.63
N GLU A 418 -8.98 8.28 -4.40
CA GLU A 418 -9.09 8.40 -5.86
C GLU A 418 -7.82 7.96 -6.64
N TYR A 419 -6.97 7.14 -6.02
CA TYR A 419 -5.83 6.49 -6.68
C TYR A 419 -5.59 5.07 -6.12
N GLY A 420 -4.84 4.24 -6.85
CA GLY A 420 -4.47 2.90 -6.42
C GLY A 420 -4.76 1.83 -7.48
N ALA A 421 -4.76 0.58 -7.05
CA ALA A 421 -5.08 -0.58 -7.88
C ALA A 421 -6.55 -0.98 -7.69
N MET A 422 -7.25 -1.24 -8.79
CA MET A 422 -8.61 -1.78 -8.77
C MET A 422 -8.68 -3.01 -9.65
N SER A 423 -8.91 -4.17 -9.02
CA SER A 423 -9.29 -5.39 -9.70
C SER A 423 -10.57 -5.86 -9.05
N ILE A 424 -11.65 -6.04 -9.82
CA ILE A 424 -12.95 -6.47 -9.28
C ILE A 424 -13.07 -7.98 -9.51
N PRO A 425 -13.37 -8.80 -8.47
CA PRO A 425 -13.64 -10.22 -8.66
C PRO A 425 -14.82 -10.42 -9.62
N ARG A 426 -14.69 -11.35 -10.56
CA ARG A 426 -15.76 -11.69 -11.52
C ARG A 426 -16.60 -12.84 -11.02
N ILE A 427 -17.85 -12.92 -11.48
CA ILE A 427 -18.77 -14.03 -11.17
C ILE A 427 -18.10 -15.37 -11.53
N GLY A 428 -18.18 -16.34 -10.62
CA GLY A 428 -17.55 -17.65 -10.74
C GLY A 428 -16.09 -17.72 -10.25
N GLN A 429 -15.47 -16.59 -9.88
CA GLN A 429 -14.13 -16.61 -9.27
C GLN A 429 -14.18 -17.01 -7.80
N GLU A 430 -13.15 -17.73 -7.35
CA GLU A 430 -12.97 -18.09 -5.95
C GLU A 430 -12.21 -16.98 -5.21
N VAL A 431 -12.78 -16.57 -4.09
CA VAL A 431 -12.26 -15.53 -3.20
C VAL A 431 -12.10 -16.08 -1.79
N ILE A 432 -11.18 -15.48 -1.05
CA ILE A 432 -10.96 -15.77 0.37
C ILE A 432 -11.63 -14.68 1.19
N VAL A 433 -12.56 -15.06 2.06
CA VAL A 433 -13.31 -14.17 2.95
C VAL A 433 -12.75 -14.29 4.36
N SER A 434 -12.41 -13.16 4.96
CA SER A 434 -12.09 -13.00 6.39
C SER A 434 -13.25 -12.31 7.11
N TYR A 435 -13.26 -12.39 8.44
CA TYR A 435 -14.33 -11.84 9.26
C TYR A 435 -13.77 -10.79 10.23
N GLU A 436 -14.25 -9.55 10.17
CA GLU A 436 -13.78 -8.48 11.05
C GLU A 436 -14.07 -8.82 12.51
N ASN A 437 -13.04 -8.80 13.36
CA ASN A 437 -13.12 -9.21 14.78
C ASN A 437 -13.72 -10.63 14.99
N SER A 438 -13.50 -11.54 14.04
CA SER A 438 -14.12 -12.88 14.01
C SER A 438 -15.66 -12.86 13.98
N ASN A 439 -16.28 -11.73 13.62
CA ASN A 439 -17.73 -11.63 13.59
C ASN A 439 -18.29 -12.15 12.24
N PRO A 440 -19.10 -13.23 12.24
CA PRO A 440 -19.63 -13.81 11.00
C PRO A 440 -20.52 -12.84 10.21
N ASP A 441 -21.08 -11.80 10.86
CA ASP A 441 -21.89 -10.76 10.23
C ASP A 441 -21.05 -9.68 9.50
N ARG A 442 -19.71 -9.73 9.61
CA ARG A 442 -18.77 -8.79 8.96
C ARG A 442 -17.78 -9.47 8.03
N PRO A 443 -18.25 -10.09 6.94
CA PRO A 443 -17.37 -10.69 5.94
C PRO A 443 -16.68 -9.63 5.06
N LEU A 444 -15.38 -9.84 4.81
CA LEU A 444 -14.52 -9.01 3.97
C LEU A 444 -13.64 -9.92 3.09
N ILE A 445 -13.60 -9.68 1.79
CA ILE A 445 -12.73 -10.45 0.88
C ILE A 445 -11.29 -9.96 1.02
N THR A 446 -10.37 -10.84 1.39
CA THR A 446 -8.95 -10.55 1.64
C THR A 446 -7.99 -11.17 0.63
N GLY A 447 -8.47 -12.09 -0.20
CA GLY A 447 -7.63 -12.78 -1.18
C GLY A 447 -8.41 -13.41 -2.33
N ARG A 448 -7.67 -13.95 -3.29
CA ARG A 448 -8.16 -14.72 -4.43
C ARG A 448 -7.26 -15.90 -4.69
N VAL A 449 -7.84 -16.97 -5.19
CA VAL A 449 -7.11 -18.21 -5.48
C VAL A 449 -7.51 -18.76 -6.84
N TYR A 450 -6.55 -19.40 -7.51
CA TYR A 450 -6.82 -20.26 -8.65
C TYR A 450 -7.25 -21.65 -8.15
N ASN A 451 -8.08 -22.35 -8.93
CA ASN A 451 -8.59 -23.68 -8.59
C ASN A 451 -8.66 -24.57 -9.84
N GLY A 452 -9.25 -25.77 -9.71
CA GLY A 452 -9.33 -26.74 -10.80
C GLY A 452 -10.09 -26.25 -12.04
N GLN A 453 -11.04 -25.32 -11.87
CA GLN A 453 -11.80 -24.69 -12.95
C GLN A 453 -11.15 -23.36 -13.38
N ASN A 454 -10.91 -22.46 -12.43
CA ASN A 454 -10.19 -21.20 -12.63
C ASN A 454 -8.70 -21.45 -12.57
N LYS A 455 -8.13 -21.98 -13.66
CA LYS A 455 -6.71 -22.30 -13.76
C LYS A 455 -5.84 -21.05 -13.85
N ALA A 456 -4.56 -21.20 -13.48
CA ALA A 456 -3.56 -20.16 -13.68
C ALA A 456 -3.46 -19.74 -15.16
N PRO A 457 -3.08 -18.48 -15.48
CA PRO A 457 -3.09 -17.95 -16.85
C PRO A 457 -2.14 -18.66 -17.83
N TYR A 458 -1.11 -19.33 -17.29
CA TYR A 458 -0.19 -20.18 -18.02
C TYR A 458 -0.05 -21.53 -17.31
N ALA A 459 0.26 -22.57 -18.07
CA ALA A 459 0.44 -23.91 -17.51
C ALA A 459 1.61 -23.93 -16.51
N LEU A 460 1.33 -24.38 -15.29
CA LEU A 460 2.31 -24.63 -14.24
C LEU A 460 2.49 -26.14 -14.03
N PRO A 461 3.71 -26.61 -13.70
CA PRO A 461 4.91 -25.84 -13.35
C PRO A 461 5.79 -25.40 -14.53
N ALA A 462 5.39 -25.68 -15.78
CA ALA A 462 6.21 -25.42 -16.97
C ALA A 462 6.66 -23.95 -17.11
N ASN A 463 5.81 -23.00 -16.72
CA ASN A 463 6.06 -21.57 -16.83
C ASN A 463 6.29 -20.90 -15.45
N LYS A 464 6.95 -21.59 -14.52
CA LYS A 464 7.16 -21.15 -13.13
C LYS A 464 7.99 -19.87 -12.96
N THR A 465 8.72 -19.44 -13.99
CA THR A 465 9.57 -18.23 -14.01
C THR A 465 8.84 -16.99 -14.53
N ARG A 466 7.52 -17.07 -14.76
CA ARG A 466 6.72 -15.94 -15.26
C ARG A 466 6.00 -15.21 -14.14
N THR A 467 6.13 -13.89 -14.14
CA THR A 467 5.35 -12.95 -13.31
C THR A 467 4.48 -12.10 -14.24
N LEU A 468 3.20 -11.97 -13.97
CA LEU A 468 2.29 -11.33 -14.94
C LEU A 468 1.03 -10.72 -14.32
N LEU A 469 0.49 -9.73 -15.05
CA LEU A 469 -0.87 -9.21 -14.93
C LEU A 469 -1.57 -9.45 -16.27
N LYS A 470 -2.49 -10.40 -16.32
CA LYS A 470 -3.27 -10.73 -17.52
C LYS A 470 -4.75 -10.52 -17.26
N THR A 471 -5.39 -9.71 -18.10
CA THR A 471 -6.82 -9.39 -18.02
C THR A 471 -7.61 -10.22 -19.03
N LYS A 472 -8.91 -9.94 -19.16
CA LYS A 472 -9.78 -10.53 -20.16
C LYS A 472 -10.84 -9.52 -20.58
N SER A 473 -11.07 -9.37 -21.88
CA SER A 473 -12.09 -8.48 -22.41
C SER A 473 -13.48 -8.85 -21.86
N SER A 474 -14.28 -7.83 -21.55
CA SER A 474 -15.60 -7.97 -20.94
C SER A 474 -16.59 -7.04 -21.66
N LEU A 475 -17.84 -7.41 -21.94
CA LEU A 475 -18.48 -8.72 -21.70
C LEU A 475 -18.22 -9.70 -22.86
N ARG A 476 -18.11 -11.00 -22.56
CA ARG A 476 -18.04 -12.14 -23.52
C ARG A 476 -16.91 -12.08 -24.54
N GLY A 477 -15.87 -11.29 -24.29
CA GLY A 477 -14.73 -11.15 -25.19
C GLY A 477 -13.72 -12.29 -25.07
N SER A 478 -13.15 -12.70 -26.20
CA SER A 478 -12.01 -13.62 -26.26
C SER A 478 -10.65 -12.92 -26.31
N GLY A 479 -10.60 -11.63 -26.00
CA GLY A 479 -9.41 -10.79 -26.00
C GLY A 479 -8.78 -10.63 -24.61
N PHE A 480 -7.57 -10.06 -24.54
CA PHE A 480 -6.89 -9.80 -23.26
C PHE A 480 -5.82 -8.70 -23.37
N ASN A 481 -5.64 -7.95 -22.27
CA ASN A 481 -4.43 -7.13 -22.08
C ASN A 481 -3.47 -7.86 -21.15
N GLU A 482 -2.17 -7.74 -21.38
CA GLU A 482 -1.15 -8.43 -20.59
C GLU A 482 0.11 -7.60 -20.40
N PHE A 483 0.61 -7.60 -19.15
CA PHE A 483 1.98 -7.25 -18.82
C PHE A 483 2.65 -8.48 -18.19
N ARG A 484 3.75 -8.95 -18.76
CA ARG A 484 4.42 -10.18 -18.35
C ARG A 484 5.92 -9.99 -18.32
N ILE A 485 6.55 -10.52 -17.27
CA ILE A 485 8.00 -10.63 -17.09
C ILE A 485 8.33 -12.13 -17.08
N GLU A 486 9.25 -12.54 -17.94
CA GLU A 486 9.86 -13.87 -17.98
C GLU A 486 11.28 -13.76 -17.44
N ASP A 487 11.58 -14.51 -16.37
CA ASP A 487 12.88 -14.51 -15.70
C ASP A 487 13.72 -15.75 -16.02
N LYS A 488 13.32 -16.54 -17.02
CA LYS A 488 14.10 -17.69 -17.47
C LYS A 488 15.44 -17.22 -18.03
N LYS A 489 16.52 -17.60 -17.36
CA LYS A 489 17.90 -17.23 -17.71
C LYS A 489 18.22 -17.45 -19.20
N GLY A 490 18.71 -16.40 -19.87
CA GLY A 490 19.04 -16.38 -21.30
C GLY A 490 17.85 -16.31 -22.25
N GLN A 491 16.63 -16.22 -21.71
CA GLN A 491 15.36 -16.08 -22.42
C GLN A 491 14.47 -15.03 -21.73
N GLU A 492 15.07 -14.09 -20.99
CA GLU A 492 14.36 -13.07 -20.24
C GLU A 492 13.57 -12.16 -21.18
N GLN A 493 12.34 -11.81 -20.78
CA GLN A 493 11.46 -11.01 -21.63
C GLN A 493 10.50 -10.16 -20.81
N VAL A 494 10.35 -8.90 -21.21
CA VAL A 494 9.19 -8.08 -20.84
C VAL A 494 8.24 -8.04 -22.03
N PHE A 495 7.03 -8.55 -21.85
CA PHE A 495 5.97 -8.62 -22.86
C PHE A 495 4.81 -7.71 -22.48
N ILE A 496 4.39 -6.86 -23.42
CA ILE A 496 3.25 -5.95 -23.27
C ILE A 496 2.31 -6.20 -24.44
N HIS A 497 1.06 -6.54 -24.14
CA HIS A 497 0.00 -6.77 -25.12
C HIS A 497 -1.19 -5.85 -24.82
N GLY A 498 -1.53 -5.00 -25.78
CA GLY A 498 -2.79 -4.27 -25.83
C GLY A 498 -3.74 -4.97 -26.80
N GLU A 499 -4.93 -5.35 -26.34
CA GLU A 499 -5.95 -6.00 -27.19
C GLU A 499 -6.44 -5.07 -28.31
N LYS A 500 -6.47 -3.75 -28.04
CA LYS A 500 -6.99 -2.74 -28.96
C LYS A 500 -6.06 -1.52 -29.03
N ASP A 501 -6.33 -0.51 -28.20
CA ASP A 501 -5.60 0.75 -28.19
C ASP A 501 -4.52 0.73 -27.09
N MET A 502 -3.34 1.28 -27.36
CA MET A 502 -2.26 1.46 -26.37
C MET A 502 -1.79 2.91 -26.37
N ASP A 503 -2.25 3.67 -25.38
CA ASP A 503 -1.88 5.07 -25.20
C ASP A 503 -0.75 5.23 -24.18
N ILE A 504 0.29 6.00 -24.53
CA ILE A 504 1.42 6.31 -23.66
C ILE A 504 1.57 7.82 -23.55
N HIS A 505 1.23 8.38 -22.38
CA HIS A 505 1.31 9.82 -22.09
C HIS A 505 2.51 10.14 -21.20
N ILE A 506 3.45 10.93 -21.69
CA ILE A 506 4.69 11.29 -20.96
C ILE A 506 4.76 12.81 -20.88
N LYS A 507 4.76 13.36 -19.65
CA LYS A 507 4.76 14.81 -19.41
C LYS A 507 6.11 15.49 -19.58
N ASN A 508 7.20 14.72 -19.55
CA ASN A 508 8.57 15.24 -19.72
C ASN A 508 9.32 14.36 -20.73
N ASP A 509 10.34 13.60 -20.30
CA ASP A 509 11.20 12.85 -21.20
C ASP A 509 10.82 11.37 -21.33
N LYS A 510 10.77 10.85 -22.57
CA LYS A 510 10.86 9.41 -22.85
C LYS A 510 12.29 9.05 -23.26
N LYS A 511 12.96 8.20 -22.48
CA LYS A 511 14.30 7.69 -22.79
C LYS A 511 14.23 6.21 -23.13
N THR A 512 14.95 5.77 -24.15
CA THR A 512 15.00 4.35 -24.55
C THR A 512 16.42 4.01 -25.00
N LEU A 513 17.02 3.02 -24.34
CA LEU A 513 18.32 2.45 -24.68
C LEU A 513 18.13 0.98 -25.06
N ILE A 514 18.52 0.61 -26.27
CA ILE A 514 18.46 -0.76 -26.76
C ILE A 514 19.90 -1.15 -27.13
N LYS A 515 20.46 -2.12 -26.39
CA LYS A 515 21.86 -2.55 -26.55
C LYS A 515 22.09 -3.46 -27.75
N ASN A 516 21.03 -4.05 -28.28
CA ASN A 516 21.07 -4.91 -29.45
C ASN A 516 20.09 -4.36 -30.50
N ASN A 517 19.08 -5.12 -30.93
CA ASN A 517 18.20 -4.73 -32.03
C ASN A 517 16.85 -4.17 -31.57
N ARG A 518 16.35 -3.17 -32.30
CA ARG A 518 14.95 -2.71 -32.23
C ARG A 518 14.22 -3.12 -33.51
N HIS A 519 13.17 -3.91 -33.37
CA HIS A 519 12.25 -4.23 -34.47
C HIS A 519 10.90 -3.55 -34.23
N ALA A 520 10.36 -2.88 -35.25
CA ALA A 520 9.04 -2.25 -35.20
C ALA A 520 8.30 -2.51 -36.51
N THR A 521 7.09 -3.06 -36.42
CA THR A 521 6.21 -3.33 -37.56
C THR A 521 4.91 -2.57 -37.35
N ILE A 522 4.53 -1.73 -38.32
CA ILE A 522 3.26 -1.03 -38.35
C ILE A 522 2.53 -1.48 -39.62
N SER A 523 1.54 -2.36 -39.48
CA SER A 523 0.78 -2.87 -40.63
C SER A 523 -0.21 -1.83 -41.19
N GLY A 524 -0.58 -0.84 -40.38
CA GLY A 524 -1.40 0.30 -40.78
C GLY A 524 -0.56 1.53 -41.14
N SER A 525 -1.01 2.70 -40.70
CA SER A 525 -0.30 3.97 -40.90
C SER A 525 0.42 4.40 -39.63
N GLN A 526 1.63 4.94 -39.78
CA GLN A 526 2.31 5.69 -38.72
C GLN A 526 2.24 7.17 -39.04
N TYR A 527 1.64 7.97 -38.16
CA TYR A 527 1.67 9.42 -38.21
C TYR A 527 2.52 9.93 -37.05
N GLN A 528 3.51 10.77 -37.35
CA GLN A 528 4.36 11.41 -36.35
C GLN A 528 4.37 12.93 -36.60
N GLN A 529 3.92 13.68 -35.60
CA GLN A 529 4.05 15.13 -35.58
C GLN A 529 5.08 15.52 -34.52
N THR A 530 6.06 16.34 -34.90
CA THR A 530 7.15 16.72 -34.00
C THR A 530 7.51 18.19 -34.24
N THR A 531 7.44 19.01 -33.20
CA THR A 531 7.73 20.46 -33.30
C THR A 531 9.21 20.73 -33.57
N LYS A 532 10.10 19.97 -32.93
CA LYS A 532 11.54 20.02 -33.16
C LYS A 532 12.11 18.61 -33.02
N LEU A 533 12.74 18.12 -34.08
CA LEU A 533 13.46 16.86 -34.10
C LEU A 533 14.95 17.16 -34.30
N SER A 534 15.80 16.56 -33.47
CA SER A 534 17.25 16.52 -33.68
C SER A 534 17.70 15.07 -33.63
N GLN A 535 18.28 14.59 -34.71
CA GLN A 535 18.75 13.21 -34.82
C GLN A 535 20.25 13.21 -35.10
N THR A 536 21.02 12.56 -34.24
CA THR A 536 22.46 12.36 -34.42
C THR A 536 22.71 10.86 -34.51
N ILE A 537 23.37 10.44 -35.57
CA ILE A 537 23.68 9.03 -35.84
C ILE A 537 25.21 8.91 -35.79
N GLY A 538 25.73 8.14 -34.82
CA GLY A 538 27.18 7.95 -34.64
C GLY A 538 27.81 6.90 -35.57
N GLY A 539 27.00 6.27 -36.43
CA GLY A 539 27.42 5.27 -37.41
C GLY A 539 26.71 5.49 -38.76
N GLU A 540 26.41 4.43 -39.49
CA GLU A 540 25.72 4.54 -40.78
C GLU A 540 24.22 4.81 -40.63
N HIS A 541 23.70 5.70 -41.49
CA HIS A 541 22.26 5.85 -41.73
C HIS A 541 21.92 5.28 -43.10
N ASN A 542 21.30 4.10 -43.12
CA ASN A 542 20.84 3.46 -44.35
C ASN A 542 19.31 3.51 -44.41
N GLU A 543 18.77 4.29 -45.33
CA GLU A 543 17.34 4.34 -45.62
C GLU A 543 17.06 3.68 -46.97
N LYS A 544 16.25 2.63 -46.99
CA LYS A 544 15.85 1.92 -48.21
C LYS A 544 14.34 1.97 -48.37
N ALA A 545 13.88 2.79 -49.31
CA ALA A 545 12.50 2.71 -49.78
C ALA A 545 12.40 1.62 -50.85
N GLY A 546 11.62 0.57 -50.61
CA GLY A 546 11.44 -0.53 -51.57
C GLY A 546 10.68 -0.14 -52.85
N LYS A 547 10.09 1.06 -52.88
CA LYS A 547 9.31 1.59 -54.01
C LYS A 547 9.53 3.07 -54.25
N GLN A 548 8.78 3.94 -53.59
CA GLN A 548 8.85 5.39 -53.73
C GLN A 548 9.27 6.04 -52.42
N PHE A 549 10.19 7.00 -52.52
CA PHE A 549 10.52 7.95 -51.46
C PHE A 549 10.08 9.34 -51.91
N THR A 550 9.37 10.10 -51.06
CA THR A 550 8.91 11.45 -51.38
C THR A 550 9.15 12.36 -50.19
N LEU A 551 9.90 13.43 -50.41
CA LEU A 551 10.21 14.45 -49.41
C LEU A 551 9.62 15.78 -49.87
N SER A 552 8.70 16.35 -49.08
CA SER A 552 8.11 17.67 -49.33
C SER A 552 8.51 18.64 -48.23
N ILE A 553 9.08 19.78 -48.60
CA ILE A 553 9.60 20.80 -47.67
C ILE A 553 8.93 22.13 -48.00
N ASN A 554 8.18 22.69 -47.05
CA ASN A 554 7.38 23.90 -47.27
C ASN A 554 8.18 25.21 -47.22
N LYS A 555 9.41 25.17 -46.70
CA LYS A 555 10.33 26.32 -46.63
C LYS A 555 11.70 25.92 -47.17
N ASP A 556 12.68 25.77 -46.28
CA ASP A 556 14.07 25.55 -46.65
C ASP A 556 14.53 24.13 -46.31
N THR A 557 15.37 23.57 -47.18
CA THR A 557 16.21 22.41 -46.85
C THR A 557 17.67 22.80 -46.99
N ASN A 558 18.47 22.44 -45.99
CA ASN A 558 19.91 22.67 -46.00
C ASN A 558 20.60 21.32 -45.85
N ILE A 559 21.23 20.85 -46.91
CA ILE A 559 22.00 19.60 -46.92
C ILE A 559 23.48 19.97 -46.96
N LYS A 560 24.19 19.77 -45.84
CA LYS A 560 25.64 19.93 -45.76
C LYS A 560 26.28 18.56 -45.58
N ILE A 561 27.13 18.18 -46.53
CA ILE A 561 27.83 16.89 -46.54
C ILE A 561 29.32 17.18 -46.52
N SER A 562 30.03 16.65 -45.51
CA SER A 562 31.48 16.83 -45.39
C SER A 562 32.28 15.90 -46.32
N GLY A 563 31.71 14.74 -46.66
CA GLY A 563 32.25 13.79 -47.63
C GLY A 563 31.65 13.98 -49.03
N ALA A 564 31.49 12.89 -49.76
CA ALA A 564 30.85 12.90 -51.07
C ALA A 564 29.32 12.80 -50.96
N SER A 565 28.61 13.56 -51.80
CA SER A 565 27.20 13.35 -52.10
C SER A 565 27.08 12.66 -53.45
N ALA A 566 26.56 11.43 -53.49
CA ALA A 566 26.30 10.70 -54.72
C ALA A 566 24.80 10.53 -54.91
N VAL A 567 24.26 11.05 -56.02
CA VAL A 567 22.87 10.84 -56.43
C VAL A 567 22.89 10.10 -57.76
N GLN A 568 22.44 8.85 -57.76
CA GLN A 568 22.30 8.02 -58.95
C GLN A 568 20.81 7.72 -59.18
N ALA A 569 20.31 8.01 -60.38
CA ALA A 569 18.99 7.61 -60.81
C ALA A 569 19.10 6.72 -62.05
N GLY A 570 18.31 5.65 -62.13
CA GLY A 570 18.32 4.74 -63.29
C GLY A 570 17.71 5.32 -64.56
N ASN A 571 16.98 6.44 -64.47
CA ASN A 571 16.30 7.07 -65.60
C ASN A 571 16.64 8.57 -65.74
N SER A 572 16.23 9.39 -64.77
CA SER A 572 16.39 10.85 -64.85
C SER A 572 16.47 11.51 -63.47
N ILE A 573 17.24 12.60 -63.35
CA ILE A 573 17.23 13.51 -62.20
C ILE A 573 16.65 14.84 -62.67
N TYR A 574 15.58 15.33 -62.02
CA TYR A 574 14.96 16.63 -62.31
C TYR A 574 15.27 17.64 -61.19
N LEU A 575 15.92 18.75 -61.53
CA LEU A 575 16.17 19.88 -60.63
C LEU A 575 15.46 21.12 -61.20
N LYS A 576 14.38 21.57 -60.55
CA LYS A 576 13.62 22.77 -60.94
C LYS A 576 13.64 23.79 -59.81
N SER A 577 14.03 25.02 -60.10
CA SER A 577 13.90 26.17 -59.20
C SER A 577 13.01 27.24 -59.84
N GLY A 578 12.14 27.88 -59.06
CA GLY A 578 11.20 28.88 -59.57
C GLY A 578 11.87 30.18 -60.05
N MET A 579 12.98 30.58 -59.45
CA MET A 579 13.69 31.83 -59.81
C MET A 579 15.14 31.60 -60.24
N LYS A 580 15.93 30.89 -59.42
CA LYS A 580 17.37 30.71 -59.66
C LYS A 580 17.81 29.34 -59.18
N ALA A 581 18.52 28.61 -60.03
CA ALA A 581 19.35 27.47 -59.64
C ALA A 581 20.81 27.91 -59.78
N MET A 582 21.62 27.72 -58.73
CA MET A 582 23.04 28.08 -58.74
C MET A 582 23.85 26.85 -58.37
N LEU A 583 24.72 26.41 -59.28
CA LEU A 583 25.71 25.37 -59.04
C LEU A 583 27.07 26.05 -58.91
N SER A 584 27.74 25.87 -57.78
CA SER A 584 29.06 26.45 -57.50
C SER A 584 29.96 25.37 -56.93
N ALA A 585 31.18 25.30 -57.44
CA ALA A 585 32.21 24.36 -56.98
C ALA A 585 33.49 25.14 -56.67
N GLY A 586 34.25 24.69 -55.67
CA GLY A 586 35.43 25.42 -55.20
C GLY A 586 36.62 25.34 -56.17
N GLN A 587 36.88 24.17 -56.74
CA GLN A 587 37.99 23.96 -57.69
C GLN A 587 37.51 23.73 -59.11
N GLN A 588 36.49 22.89 -59.29
CA GLN A 588 36.05 22.50 -60.63
C GLN A 588 34.57 22.12 -60.64
N LEU A 589 33.82 22.64 -61.61
CA LEU A 589 32.49 22.16 -61.97
C LEU A 589 32.58 21.48 -63.34
N VAL A 590 32.19 20.21 -63.42
CA VAL A 590 32.17 19.44 -64.68
C VAL A 590 30.74 19.02 -64.98
N LEU A 591 30.26 19.36 -66.18
CA LEU A 591 29.02 18.88 -66.75
C LEU A 591 29.38 17.98 -67.94
N LYS A 592 29.06 16.69 -67.86
CA LYS A 592 29.40 15.71 -68.90
C LYS A 592 28.14 15.00 -69.40
N ALA A 593 28.00 14.89 -70.71
CA ALA A 593 26.94 14.14 -71.37
C ALA A 593 27.50 13.45 -72.63
N GLY A 594 27.59 12.11 -72.62
CA GLY A 594 28.22 11.35 -73.71
C GLY A 594 29.67 11.78 -73.95
N ALA A 595 29.99 12.19 -75.19
CA ALA A 595 31.30 12.74 -75.57
C ALA A 595 31.46 14.24 -75.29
N GLY A 596 30.40 14.95 -74.89
CA GLY A 596 30.41 16.38 -74.59
C GLY A 596 30.77 16.67 -73.13
N THR A 597 31.63 17.67 -72.90
CA THR A 597 32.04 18.10 -71.56
C THR A 597 32.12 19.63 -71.48
N VAL A 598 31.61 20.20 -70.38
CA VAL A 598 31.83 21.59 -69.96
C VAL A 598 32.56 21.56 -68.63
N VAL A 599 33.73 22.18 -68.55
CA VAL A 599 34.55 22.29 -67.34
C VAL A 599 34.70 23.76 -66.99
N LEU A 600 34.40 24.12 -65.74
CA LEU A 600 34.66 25.44 -65.17
C LEU A 600 35.66 25.27 -64.04
N ASP A 601 36.79 25.97 -64.10
CA ASP A 601 37.84 25.98 -63.09
C ASP A 601 38.54 27.37 -63.04
N PRO A 602 39.51 27.62 -62.14
CA PRO A 602 40.19 28.92 -62.04
C PRO A 602 40.93 29.36 -63.30
N SER A 603 41.21 28.44 -64.24
CA SER A 603 41.88 28.75 -65.51
C SER A 603 40.90 29.20 -66.61
N GLY A 604 39.61 28.88 -66.48
CA GLY A 604 38.57 29.36 -67.39
C GLY A 604 37.41 28.38 -67.61
N VAL A 605 36.70 28.55 -68.74
CA VAL A 605 35.62 27.68 -69.19
C VAL A 605 36.10 26.88 -70.40
N SER A 606 36.18 25.57 -70.28
CA SER A 606 36.48 24.65 -71.38
C SER A 606 35.21 23.95 -71.84
N ILE A 607 34.90 24.03 -73.13
CA ILE A 607 33.79 23.31 -73.76
C ILE A 607 34.36 22.39 -74.83
N THR A 608 34.11 21.09 -74.71
CA THR A 608 34.65 20.08 -75.63
C THR A 608 33.54 19.16 -76.09
N GLY A 609 33.40 18.96 -77.41
CA GLY A 609 32.46 18.04 -78.01
C GLY A 609 32.64 17.99 -79.54
N PRO A 610 32.16 16.93 -80.22
CA PRO A 610 32.30 16.78 -81.67
C PRO A 610 31.61 17.90 -82.47
N MET A 611 30.59 18.55 -81.88
CA MET A 611 29.97 19.77 -82.39
C MET A 611 29.52 20.60 -81.18
N VAL A 612 29.93 21.87 -81.10
CA VAL A 612 29.57 22.80 -80.03
C VAL A 612 28.67 23.88 -80.62
N MET A 613 27.37 23.78 -80.38
CA MET A 613 26.40 24.76 -80.85
C MET A 613 26.24 25.85 -79.78
N ILE A 614 26.70 27.06 -80.08
CA ILE A 614 26.54 28.24 -79.23
C ILE A 614 25.46 29.12 -79.87
N ASN A 615 24.36 29.36 -79.15
CA ASN A 615 23.20 30.14 -79.58
C ASN A 615 22.27 29.51 -80.65
N GLU A 616 22.37 28.21 -80.96
CA GLU A 616 21.41 27.47 -81.80
C GLU A 616 21.12 26.06 -81.24
N GLY A 617 19.84 25.64 -81.20
CA GLY A 617 19.42 24.23 -81.01
C GLY A 617 18.74 23.84 -79.68
N GLY A 618 17.59 23.16 -79.79
CA GLY A 618 17.07 22.16 -78.84
C GLY A 618 16.06 22.62 -77.76
N GLY A 619 14.76 22.42 -78.00
CA GLY A 619 13.70 22.61 -76.99
C GLY A 619 13.60 21.42 -76.03
N GLY A 620 13.82 21.64 -74.73
CA GLY A 620 13.69 20.62 -73.68
C GLY A 620 12.23 20.26 -73.38
N GLY A 621 11.87 18.98 -73.44
CA GLY A 621 10.54 18.47 -73.14
C GLY A 621 10.12 18.62 -71.67
N ALA A 622 8.80 18.70 -71.43
CA ALA A 622 8.20 18.90 -70.11
C ALA A 622 8.22 17.63 -69.23
N ALA A 623 8.44 17.80 -67.92
CA ALA A 623 8.49 16.71 -66.94
C ALA A 623 7.08 16.18 -66.57
N MET A 624 6.92 14.85 -66.46
CA MET A 624 5.66 14.18 -66.08
C MET A 624 5.62 13.74 -64.60
N PRO A 625 4.43 13.68 -63.97
CA PRO A 625 4.27 13.29 -62.56
C PRO A 625 4.25 11.76 -62.34
N PRO A 626 4.81 11.24 -61.22
CA PRO A 626 4.92 9.79 -60.96
C PRO A 626 3.67 9.16 -60.31
N MET A 627 3.47 7.86 -60.56
CA MET A 627 2.35 7.00 -60.11
C MET A 627 2.80 5.96 -59.06
N ILE A 628 1.91 5.61 -58.11
CA ILE A 628 2.21 4.88 -56.84
C ILE A 628 1.63 3.44 -56.85
N ILE A 629 2.35 2.42 -56.34
CA ILE A 629 1.86 1.03 -56.06
C ILE A 629 2.57 0.45 -54.80
N PRO A 630 1.99 -0.42 -53.92
CA PRO A 630 2.54 -0.76 -52.57
C PRO A 630 3.23 -2.16 -52.40
N PRO A 631 4.21 -2.35 -51.49
CA PRO A 631 4.94 -3.62 -51.28
C PRO A 631 4.42 -4.50 -50.12
N THR A 632 4.87 -5.77 -50.11
CA THR A 632 4.42 -6.92 -49.30
C THR A 632 5.13 -7.06 -47.92
N ALA A 633 4.50 -7.83 -47.01
CA ALA A 633 4.53 -7.71 -45.55
C ALA A 633 5.62 -8.50 -44.75
N PRO A 634 5.86 -8.16 -43.45
CA PRO A 634 6.85 -8.79 -42.57
C PRO A 634 6.28 -9.79 -41.55
N VAL A 635 7.19 -10.42 -40.79
CA VAL A 635 7.01 -11.56 -39.87
C VAL A 635 6.24 -11.18 -38.58
N GLU A 636 5.36 -12.09 -38.13
CA GLU A 636 4.44 -11.91 -37.00
C GLU A 636 5.09 -12.04 -35.60
N ALA A 637 4.49 -11.33 -34.64
CA ALA A 637 4.82 -11.41 -33.22
C ALA A 637 4.33 -12.71 -32.54
N ASP A 638 4.83 -12.97 -31.34
CA ASP A 638 4.45 -14.10 -30.49
C ASP A 638 2.94 -14.09 -30.16
N LYS A 639 2.25 -15.22 -30.35
CA LYS A 639 0.79 -15.36 -30.15
C LYS A 639 0.46 -16.15 -28.89
N ASN A 640 -0.59 -15.75 -28.18
CA ASN A 640 -1.21 -16.54 -27.11
C ASN A 640 -2.74 -16.39 -27.15
N LYS A 641 -3.46 -17.28 -26.47
CA LYS A 641 -4.93 -17.31 -26.41
C LYS A 641 -5.45 -16.68 -25.10
N ALA A 642 -6.67 -16.14 -25.14
CA ALA A 642 -7.39 -15.72 -23.94
C ALA A 642 -7.78 -16.91 -23.06
N GLY A 643 -8.02 -16.64 -21.77
CA GLY A 643 -8.60 -17.61 -20.85
C GLY A 643 -10.06 -17.94 -21.19
N GLN A 644 -10.54 -19.11 -20.77
CA GLN A 644 -11.90 -19.58 -21.06
C GLN A 644 -12.99 -18.77 -20.31
N ASN A 645 -14.20 -18.69 -20.85
CA ASN A 645 -15.38 -18.15 -20.15
C ASN A 645 -15.80 -19.13 -19.05
N PHE A 646 -16.14 -18.62 -17.87
CA PHE A 646 -16.86 -19.42 -16.89
C PHE A 646 -18.24 -19.74 -17.45
N THR A 647 -18.55 -21.02 -17.60
CA THR A 647 -19.91 -21.48 -17.93
C THR A 647 -20.53 -21.90 -16.60
N PRO A 648 -21.57 -21.21 -16.09
CA PRO A 648 -22.25 -21.68 -14.90
C PRO A 648 -22.79 -23.08 -15.19
N ALA A 649 -22.42 -24.04 -14.35
CA ALA A 649 -23.06 -25.34 -14.39
C ALA A 649 -24.56 -25.13 -14.21
N SER A 650 -25.38 -25.65 -15.14
CA SER A 650 -26.80 -25.77 -14.90
C SER A 650 -26.99 -26.50 -13.57
N SER A 651 -27.69 -25.86 -12.63
CA SER A 651 -28.08 -26.43 -11.36
C SER A 651 -29.05 -27.59 -11.58
N SER A 652 -28.54 -28.76 -11.92
CA SER A 652 -29.18 -30.01 -11.56
C SER A 652 -28.37 -30.64 -10.44
N VAL A 653 -28.60 -30.15 -9.21
CA VAL A 653 -28.49 -31.05 -8.06
C VAL A 653 -29.49 -32.16 -8.34
N PRO A 654 -29.07 -33.44 -8.50
CA PRO A 654 -30.04 -34.50 -8.66
C PRO A 654 -30.91 -34.54 -7.38
N PRO A 655 -32.25 -34.60 -7.48
CA PRO A 655 -33.07 -34.83 -6.31
C PRO A 655 -32.64 -36.16 -5.68
N LEU A 656 -32.67 -36.21 -4.34
CA LEU A 656 -32.37 -37.42 -3.57
C LEU A 656 -33.06 -38.64 -4.21
N PRO A 657 -32.37 -39.76 -4.45
CA PRO A 657 -33.05 -40.98 -4.82
C PRO A 657 -33.98 -41.41 -3.66
N PRO A 658 -35.16 -41.98 -3.94
CA PRO A 658 -36.04 -42.53 -2.91
C PRO A 658 -35.26 -43.46 -1.98
N ARG A 659 -35.56 -43.42 -0.67
CA ARG A 659 -34.86 -44.13 0.42
C ARG A 659 -34.61 -45.64 0.17
N ASP A 660 -35.29 -46.25 -0.79
CA ASP A 660 -35.13 -47.67 -1.14
C ASP A 660 -33.94 -47.99 -2.07
N ALA A 661 -33.39 -47.02 -2.81
CA ALA A 661 -32.26 -47.27 -3.72
C ALA A 661 -30.92 -47.40 -2.97
N ALA A 662 -30.72 -46.59 -1.93
CA ALA A 662 -29.51 -46.62 -1.10
C ALA A 662 -29.36 -47.94 -0.31
N ARG A 663 -30.47 -48.55 0.13
CA ARG A 663 -30.47 -49.87 0.77
C ARG A 663 -30.07 -51.00 -0.18
N ARG A 664 -30.43 -50.94 -1.46
CA ARG A 664 -30.04 -51.95 -2.46
C ARG A 664 -28.57 -51.84 -2.86
N GLN A 665 -28.02 -50.63 -2.94
CA GLN A 665 -26.60 -50.41 -3.25
C GLN A 665 -25.68 -50.82 -2.09
N ALA A 666 -26.06 -50.55 -0.84
CA ALA A 666 -25.31 -51.01 0.33
C ALA A 666 -25.36 -52.54 0.49
N ALA A 667 -26.50 -53.19 0.17
CA ALA A 667 -26.63 -54.63 0.17
C ALA A 667 -25.79 -55.30 -0.95
N ALA A 668 -25.73 -54.70 -2.14
CA ALA A 668 -24.90 -55.20 -3.25
C ALA A 668 -23.39 -55.06 -2.95
N GLN A 669 -22.95 -53.94 -2.37
CA GLN A 669 -21.54 -53.74 -1.99
C GLN A 669 -21.10 -54.65 -0.84
N ALA A 670 -21.97 -54.93 0.14
CA ALA A 670 -21.68 -55.89 1.21
C ALA A 670 -21.52 -57.34 0.71
N ILE A 671 -22.23 -57.72 -0.35
CA ILE A 671 -22.09 -59.03 -0.99
C ILE A 671 -20.76 -59.13 -1.75
N THR A 672 -20.35 -58.07 -2.46
CA THR A 672 -19.07 -58.03 -3.20
C THR A 672 -17.86 -58.07 -2.26
N PHE A 673 -17.91 -57.39 -1.10
CA PHE A 673 -16.85 -57.45 -0.08
C PHE A 673 -16.75 -58.83 0.60
N ARG A 674 -17.88 -59.52 0.84
CA ARG A 674 -17.90 -60.90 1.37
C ARG A 674 -17.39 -61.96 0.38
N MET A 675 -17.49 -61.71 -0.93
CA MET A 675 -16.91 -62.61 -1.94
C MET A 675 -15.40 -62.40 -2.09
N ALA A 676 -14.92 -61.15 -2.07
CA ALA A 676 -13.49 -60.84 -2.16
C ALA A 676 -12.68 -61.35 -0.95
N SER A 677 -13.28 -61.38 0.25
CA SER A 677 -12.62 -61.92 1.45
C SER A 677 -12.49 -63.45 1.49
N LYS A 678 -13.18 -64.17 0.60
CA LYS A 678 -13.09 -65.64 0.49
C LYS A 678 -12.07 -66.12 -0.55
N THR A 679 -11.62 -65.26 -1.46
CA THR A 679 -10.78 -65.66 -2.61
C THR A 679 -9.41 -64.98 -2.67
N ASN A 680 -9.09 -64.10 -1.71
CA ASN A 680 -7.76 -63.47 -1.55
C ASN A 680 -7.15 -62.86 -2.84
N ALA A 681 -7.99 -62.21 -3.68
CA ALA A 681 -7.55 -61.56 -4.91
C ALA A 681 -7.27 -60.05 -4.70
N PRO A 682 -6.17 -59.49 -5.24
CA PRO A 682 -5.83 -58.07 -5.11
C PRO A 682 -6.67 -57.16 -6.03
N ILE A 683 -7.02 -55.98 -5.53
CA ILE A 683 -7.75 -54.94 -6.28
C ILE A 683 -6.74 -54.01 -6.97
N VAL A 684 -6.65 -54.09 -8.29
CA VAL A 684 -5.81 -53.24 -9.16
C VAL A 684 -6.69 -52.23 -9.91
N SER A 685 -6.14 -51.03 -10.11
CA SER A 685 -6.68 -49.91 -10.87
C SER A 685 -6.93 -50.25 -12.35
N ILE A 686 -8.00 -49.67 -12.91
CA ILE A 686 -8.40 -49.84 -14.32
C ILE A 686 -8.25 -48.49 -15.08
N PRO A 687 -7.86 -48.51 -16.37
CA PRO A 687 -7.27 -47.40 -17.12
C PRO A 687 -8.28 -46.48 -17.83
N SER A 688 -7.77 -45.37 -18.38
CA SER A 688 -8.48 -44.38 -19.21
C SER A 688 -9.17 -44.99 -20.46
N PRO A 689 -10.35 -44.48 -20.87
CA PRO A 689 -11.00 -44.90 -22.12
C PRO A 689 -10.48 -44.17 -23.38
N PRO A 690 -10.72 -44.74 -24.57
CA PRO A 690 -10.04 -44.42 -25.83
C PRO A 690 -10.64 -43.24 -26.60
N SER A 691 -9.80 -42.65 -27.46
CA SER A 691 -10.16 -41.71 -28.52
C SER A 691 -10.89 -42.39 -29.69
N SER A 692 -12.02 -41.83 -30.12
CA SER A 692 -12.61 -42.07 -31.44
C SER A 692 -12.11 -41.01 -32.43
N GLY A 693 -11.35 -41.44 -33.43
CA GLY A 693 -11.01 -40.62 -34.59
C GLY A 693 -12.08 -40.69 -35.68
N ASN A 694 -12.14 -39.66 -36.51
CA ASN A 694 -12.44 -39.81 -37.92
C ASN A 694 -11.51 -38.92 -38.75
N SER A 695 -11.15 -39.45 -39.90
CA SER A 695 -9.94 -39.20 -40.69
C SER A 695 -10.19 -38.37 -41.95
N SER A 696 -9.14 -37.73 -42.44
CA SER A 696 -8.67 -37.69 -43.85
C SER A 696 -7.62 -36.56 -43.98
N SER A 697 -6.45 -36.67 -44.61
CA SER A 697 -5.80 -37.73 -45.40
C SER A 697 -4.39 -37.26 -45.80
N ALA A 698 -3.45 -38.22 -45.82
CA ALA A 698 -2.29 -38.37 -46.71
C ALA A 698 -1.16 -37.30 -46.67
N SER A 699 0.05 -37.62 -46.16
CA SER A 699 1.16 -38.43 -46.74
C SER A 699 2.27 -37.47 -47.21
N ASN A 700 3.58 -37.64 -47.05
CA ASN A 700 4.51 -38.74 -46.72
C ASN A 700 5.76 -38.05 -46.12
N ASP A 701 6.37 -38.58 -45.05
CA ASP A 701 7.55 -39.47 -45.08
C ASP A 701 8.83 -38.68 -45.46
N SER A 702 9.99 -38.74 -44.80
CA SER A 702 10.57 -39.76 -43.92
C SER A 702 11.79 -39.20 -43.15
N SER A 703 12.04 -39.80 -41.98
CA SER A 703 13.35 -40.22 -41.46
C SER A 703 14.45 -39.21 -41.02
N ASN A 704 14.72 -39.29 -39.70
CA ASN A 704 16.00 -39.65 -39.06
C ASN A 704 17.08 -38.62 -38.65
N THR A 705 17.20 -38.52 -37.32
CA THR A 705 18.41 -38.61 -36.46
C THR A 705 19.57 -37.63 -36.61
N LYS A 706 19.69 -36.80 -35.55
CA LYS A 706 20.89 -36.43 -34.75
C LYS A 706 22.25 -36.98 -35.20
N THR A 707 23.28 -36.12 -35.25
CA THR A 707 24.41 -36.11 -34.29
C THR A 707 25.32 -34.89 -34.44
N LYS A 708 25.80 -34.37 -33.30
CA LYS A 708 26.93 -33.42 -33.11
C LYS A 708 28.27 -34.10 -33.42
N THR A 709 29.29 -33.36 -33.89
CA THR A 709 30.62 -33.16 -33.22
C THR A 709 31.62 -32.31 -34.02
N THR A 710 32.17 -31.29 -33.35
CA THR A 710 33.58 -30.78 -33.26
C THR A 710 34.50 -30.48 -34.47
N SER A 711 35.15 -29.30 -34.34
CA SER A 711 36.35 -28.62 -34.93
C SER A 711 37.61 -29.50 -35.23
N PRO A 712 38.82 -29.03 -35.69
CA PRO A 712 39.41 -27.65 -35.69
C PRO A 712 40.46 -27.26 -36.81
N ALA A 713 41.04 -26.05 -36.65
CA ALA A 713 42.44 -25.61 -36.94
C ALA A 713 42.92 -25.46 -38.43
N VAL A 714 43.95 -24.70 -38.87
CA VAL A 714 44.83 -23.56 -38.48
C VAL A 714 45.82 -23.36 -39.69
N LEU A 715 46.25 -22.13 -40.02
CA LEU A 715 47.61 -21.69 -40.51
C LEU A 715 47.62 -20.54 -41.57
N ALA A 716 48.45 -19.52 -41.28
CA ALA A 716 49.02 -18.50 -42.18
C ALA A 716 50.30 -19.05 -42.89
N PRO A 717 51.10 -18.36 -43.76
CA PRO A 717 51.57 -16.95 -43.67
C PRO A 717 51.87 -16.19 -45.02
N ALA A 718 52.47 -14.98 -44.84
CA ALA A 718 52.92 -13.83 -45.69
C ALA A 718 53.88 -14.13 -46.91
N PRO A 719 54.66 -13.19 -47.56
CA PRO A 719 54.88 -11.71 -47.40
C PRO A 719 55.18 -10.89 -48.72
N LEU A 720 55.67 -9.63 -48.57
CA LEU A 720 56.57 -8.76 -49.42
C LEU A 720 55.94 -7.38 -49.83
N VAL A 721 56.36 -6.19 -49.33
CA VAL A 721 57.64 -5.40 -49.43
C VAL A 721 57.77 -4.76 -50.85
N THR A 722 57.99 -3.45 -51.10
CA THR A 722 58.97 -2.44 -50.60
C THR A 722 58.63 -1.01 -51.13
N ASP A 723 58.93 0.03 -50.34
CA ASP A 723 59.65 1.31 -50.61
C ASP A 723 59.38 2.17 -51.88
N SER A 724 59.45 3.52 -51.90
CA SER A 724 60.19 4.48 -51.06
C SER A 724 59.81 5.97 -51.33
N LYS A 725 59.93 6.78 -50.25
CA LYS A 725 60.44 8.17 -50.10
C LYS A 725 59.81 9.38 -50.85
N ALA A 726 59.26 10.32 -50.07
CA ALA A 726 59.47 11.78 -50.25
C ALA A 726 59.20 12.61 -48.97
N LYS A 727 60.27 13.25 -48.46
CA LYS A 727 60.44 14.46 -47.61
C LYS A 727 59.59 14.70 -46.34
N GLU A 728 60.34 14.80 -45.25
CA GLU A 728 59.98 15.00 -43.84
C GLU A 728 59.42 16.40 -43.52
N GLU A 729 58.24 16.43 -42.91
CA GLU A 729 57.90 17.42 -41.86
C GLU A 729 58.06 16.70 -40.51
N LYS A 730 58.98 17.18 -39.66
CA LYS A 730 59.18 16.62 -38.32
C LYS A 730 58.03 17.05 -37.41
N ASN A 731 57.04 16.17 -37.28
CA ASN A 731 55.99 16.32 -36.28
C ASN A 731 56.52 15.91 -34.91
N TRP A 732 56.48 16.84 -33.97
CA TRP A 732 56.81 16.65 -32.56
C TRP A 732 55.57 16.87 -31.69
N LEU A 733 55.50 16.20 -30.53
CA LEU A 733 54.44 16.33 -29.54
C LEU A 733 55.05 16.59 -28.17
N GLN A 734 54.67 17.71 -27.55
CA GLN A 734 55.00 18.00 -26.16
C GLN A 734 53.79 17.68 -25.27
N LEU A 735 53.99 16.82 -24.28
CA LEU A 735 53.02 16.51 -23.23
C LEU A 735 53.33 17.35 -22.00
N GLN A 736 52.30 17.89 -21.34
CA GLN A 736 52.44 18.51 -20.02
C GLN A 736 51.24 18.17 -19.12
N LEU A 737 51.51 17.60 -17.93
CA LEU A 737 50.50 17.34 -16.90
C LEU A 737 50.78 18.14 -15.63
N ASN A 738 49.76 18.87 -15.18
CA ASN A 738 49.74 19.59 -13.90
C ASN A 738 48.46 19.23 -13.13
N TRP A 739 48.52 19.30 -11.80
CA TRP A 739 47.38 19.23 -10.89
C TRP A 739 46.43 20.41 -11.11
N ASP A 740 45.12 20.18 -10.97
CA ASP A 740 44.08 21.22 -11.06
C ASP A 740 43.85 21.89 -9.70
N ASP A 741 44.93 22.37 -9.10
CA ASP A 741 44.89 23.21 -7.91
C ASP A 741 45.03 24.70 -8.31
N LYS A 742 44.88 25.59 -7.34
CA LYS A 742 45.05 27.04 -7.51
C LYS A 742 46.44 27.44 -8.07
N HIS A 743 47.43 26.54 -8.00
CA HIS A 743 48.84 26.82 -8.31
C HIS A 743 49.37 26.08 -9.56
N LYS A 744 48.57 25.21 -10.19
CA LYS A 744 48.90 24.37 -11.36
C LYS A 744 50.20 23.57 -11.17
N THR A 745 50.32 22.87 -10.05
CA THR A 745 51.53 22.12 -9.65
C THR A 745 51.86 20.97 -10.64
N PRO A 746 53.10 20.78 -11.15
CA PRO A 746 53.39 19.74 -12.17
C PRO A 746 53.43 18.28 -11.67
N ILE A 747 52.95 17.33 -12.48
CA ILE A 747 52.91 15.89 -12.17
C ILE A 747 54.16 15.20 -12.72
N ARG A 748 55.05 14.78 -11.83
CA ARG A 748 56.38 14.25 -12.17
C ARG A 748 56.36 12.74 -12.36
N ASN A 749 57.21 12.22 -13.24
CA ASN A 749 57.51 10.78 -13.40
C ASN A 749 56.31 9.90 -13.79
N GLN A 750 55.23 10.48 -14.33
CA GLN A 750 54.08 9.71 -14.79
C GLN A 750 54.40 8.98 -16.10
N GLU A 751 54.20 7.66 -16.13
CA GLU A 751 54.32 6.87 -17.35
C GLU A 751 53.13 7.09 -18.28
N TYR A 752 53.40 7.11 -19.58
CA TYR A 752 52.42 7.26 -20.63
C TYR A 752 52.75 6.35 -21.82
N THR A 753 51.70 5.98 -22.57
CA THR A 753 51.77 5.23 -23.82
C THR A 753 51.08 6.04 -24.92
N LEU A 754 51.81 6.35 -25.98
CA LEU A 754 51.30 6.89 -27.23
C LEU A 754 50.88 5.74 -28.14
N HIS A 755 49.66 5.77 -28.66
CA HIS A 755 49.23 4.97 -29.79
C HIS A 755 49.25 5.86 -31.03
N LEU A 756 50.13 5.54 -31.97
CA LEU A 756 50.44 6.35 -33.14
C LEU A 756 49.48 6.02 -34.29
N ALA A 757 49.31 6.98 -35.20
CA ALA A 757 48.35 6.88 -36.30
C ALA A 757 48.64 5.75 -37.30
N ASP A 758 49.89 5.25 -37.33
CA ASP A 758 50.30 4.08 -38.12
C ASP A 758 50.01 2.74 -37.43
N GLY A 759 49.38 2.77 -36.25
CA GLY A 759 49.04 1.60 -35.44
C GLY A 759 50.15 1.13 -34.49
N SER A 760 51.33 1.76 -34.51
CA SER A 760 52.40 1.46 -33.55
C SER A 760 52.16 2.12 -32.19
N SER A 761 52.89 1.72 -31.15
CA SER A 761 52.78 2.33 -29.82
C SER A 761 54.16 2.62 -29.22
N ARG A 762 54.30 3.76 -28.53
CA ARG A 762 55.52 4.19 -27.84
C ARG A 762 55.22 4.52 -26.39
N THR A 763 56.11 4.17 -25.47
CA THR A 763 55.96 4.45 -24.04
C THR A 763 57.03 5.42 -23.56
N GLY A 764 56.68 6.35 -22.68
CA GLY A 764 57.61 7.31 -22.09
C GLY A 764 57.19 7.73 -20.68
N THR A 765 57.99 8.60 -20.06
CA THR A 765 57.75 9.08 -18.69
C THR A 765 57.91 10.60 -18.64
N LEU A 766 57.02 11.30 -17.91
CA LEU A 766 57.08 12.75 -17.73
C LEU A 766 58.27 13.15 -16.81
N ASP A 767 58.89 14.29 -17.10
CA ASP A 767 60.03 14.81 -16.35
C ASP A 767 59.62 15.51 -15.03
N ALA A 768 60.60 16.10 -14.32
CA ALA A 768 60.38 16.81 -13.06
C ALA A 768 59.53 18.10 -13.19
N LYS A 769 59.25 18.58 -14.41
CA LYS A 769 58.33 19.69 -14.70
C LYS A 769 56.99 19.18 -15.24
N GLY A 770 56.75 17.87 -15.15
CA GLY A 770 55.57 17.21 -15.67
C GLY A 770 55.45 17.27 -17.18
N GLN A 771 56.57 17.36 -17.89
CA GLN A 771 56.64 17.49 -19.34
C GLN A 771 57.30 16.26 -20.00
N ALA A 772 56.93 15.92 -21.22
CA ALA A 772 57.70 15.01 -22.08
C ALA A 772 57.63 15.48 -23.54
N PHE A 773 58.67 15.20 -24.32
CA PHE A 773 58.78 15.65 -25.70
C PHE A 773 59.10 14.46 -26.61
N GLU A 774 58.25 14.23 -27.60
CA GLU A 774 58.33 13.08 -28.50
C GLU A 774 58.43 13.56 -29.96
N GLU A 775 59.49 13.15 -30.64
CA GLU A 775 59.82 13.57 -32.02
C GLU A 775 59.60 12.45 -33.04
N ASN A 776 59.46 12.84 -34.31
CA ASN A 776 59.32 11.96 -35.47
C ASN A 776 58.06 11.08 -35.40
N LEU A 777 56.93 11.70 -35.07
CA LEU A 777 55.63 11.03 -34.96
C LEU A 777 54.91 11.00 -36.33
N PRO A 778 54.27 9.89 -36.71
CA PRO A 778 53.55 9.79 -37.98
C PRO A 778 52.35 10.75 -38.01
N ALA A 779 52.10 11.38 -39.17
CA ALA A 779 51.01 12.33 -39.33
C ALA A 779 49.65 11.64 -39.16
N GLY A 780 48.89 12.05 -38.14
CA GLY A 780 47.55 11.53 -37.86
C GLY A 780 47.19 11.64 -36.37
N THR A 781 46.05 11.08 -35.97
CA THR A 781 45.58 11.15 -34.59
C THR A 781 46.42 10.23 -33.69
N ILE A 782 47.05 10.80 -32.67
CA ILE A 782 47.84 10.09 -31.67
C ILE A 782 47.05 10.07 -30.35
N ALA A 783 46.80 8.89 -29.81
CA ALA A 783 46.12 8.73 -28.53
C ALA A 783 47.14 8.56 -27.40
N VAL A 784 47.02 9.34 -26.32
CA VAL A 784 47.94 9.29 -25.17
C VAL A 784 47.20 8.65 -24.00
N ASN A 785 47.70 7.51 -23.53
CA ASN A 785 47.15 6.77 -22.41
C ASN A 785 48.14 6.80 -21.24
N TYR A 786 47.71 7.33 -20.10
CA TYR A 786 48.47 7.29 -18.85
C TYR A 786 48.06 6.02 -18.07
N THR A 787 49.01 5.23 -17.59
CA THR A 787 48.72 3.94 -16.94
C THR A 787 48.10 4.16 -15.55
N ASN A 788 46.87 3.69 -15.33
CA ASN A 788 46.26 3.63 -14.00
C ASN A 788 47.04 2.63 -13.13
N ASN A 789 47.50 3.04 -11.95
CA ASN A 789 48.29 2.21 -11.04
C ASN A 789 47.51 0.95 -10.58
N PRO A 790 47.80 -0.26 -11.12
CA PRO A 790 46.99 -1.46 -10.85
C PRO A 790 47.12 -1.94 -9.39
N ALA A 791 48.23 -1.58 -8.73
CA ALA A 791 48.48 -1.94 -7.33
C ALA A 791 47.53 -1.21 -6.37
N ALA A 792 47.15 0.04 -6.68
CA ALA A 792 46.23 0.83 -5.85
C ALA A 792 44.79 0.29 -5.91
N THR A 793 44.34 -0.10 -7.11
CA THR A 793 43.00 -0.68 -7.31
C THR A 793 42.86 -2.04 -6.64
N THR A 794 43.92 -2.85 -6.68
CA THR A 794 43.97 -4.17 -6.02
C THR A 794 43.97 -4.02 -4.50
N LYS A 795 44.71 -3.04 -3.96
CA LYS A 795 44.78 -2.74 -2.52
C LYS A 795 43.44 -2.22 -1.97
N LEU A 796 42.70 -1.43 -2.76
CA LEU A 796 41.37 -0.96 -2.39
C LEU A 796 40.35 -2.11 -2.31
N GLN A 797 40.42 -3.07 -3.24
CA GLN A 797 39.54 -4.23 -3.24
C GLN A 797 39.80 -5.13 -2.01
N SER A 798 41.07 -5.37 -1.67
CA SER A 798 41.42 -6.20 -0.51
C SER A 798 41.01 -5.57 0.82
N LEU A 799 41.12 -4.25 0.95
CA LEU A 799 40.72 -3.54 2.17
C LEU A 799 39.19 -3.52 2.34
N LYS A 800 38.41 -3.45 1.25
CA LYS A 800 36.95 -3.61 1.29
C LYS A 800 36.52 -4.99 1.77
N GLU A 801 37.21 -6.04 1.33
CA GLU A 801 36.94 -7.42 1.77
C GLU A 801 37.30 -7.63 3.24
N GLN A 802 38.39 -7.02 3.73
CA GLN A 802 38.77 -7.05 5.15
C GLN A 802 37.71 -6.38 6.03
N LEU A 803 37.20 -5.20 5.67
CA LEU A 803 36.16 -4.53 6.45
C LEU A 803 34.85 -5.32 6.47
N SER A 804 34.42 -5.86 5.32
CA SER A 804 33.23 -6.71 5.25
C SER A 804 33.36 -7.96 6.14
N THR A 805 34.57 -8.52 6.22
CA THR A 805 34.83 -9.71 7.05
C THR A 805 34.83 -9.36 8.55
N SER A 806 35.47 -8.27 8.95
CA SER A 806 35.47 -7.82 10.35
C SER A 806 34.05 -7.49 10.84
N LEU A 807 33.25 -6.79 10.04
CA LEU A 807 31.85 -6.47 10.37
C LEU A 807 30.99 -7.73 10.54
N LYS A 808 31.16 -8.74 9.68
CA LYS A 808 30.45 -10.02 9.81
C LYS A 808 30.82 -10.76 11.10
N ASN A 809 32.09 -10.76 11.48
CA ASN A 809 32.56 -11.42 12.69
C ASN A 809 32.01 -10.74 13.96
N ILE A 810 31.91 -9.41 13.97
CA ILE A 810 31.29 -8.65 15.07
C ILE A 810 29.81 -8.99 15.20
N ILE A 811 29.07 -9.06 14.09
CA ILE A 811 27.65 -9.45 14.08
C ILE A 811 27.46 -10.87 14.62
N ILE A 812 28.33 -11.80 14.22
CA ILE A 812 28.29 -13.20 14.69
C ILE A 812 28.56 -13.26 16.20
N GLN A 813 29.60 -12.58 16.70
CA GLN A 813 29.91 -12.56 18.13
C GLN A 813 28.77 -11.99 18.98
N ALA A 814 28.07 -10.97 18.48
CA ALA A 814 26.95 -10.38 19.21
C ALA A 814 25.68 -11.24 19.16
N GLN A 815 25.47 -12.02 18.09
CA GLN A 815 24.38 -12.99 18.00
C GLN A 815 24.58 -14.19 18.94
N GLU A 816 25.82 -14.52 19.27
CA GLU A 816 26.18 -15.63 20.16
C GLU A 816 26.16 -15.25 21.65
N ASP A 817 25.91 -13.98 21.99
CA ASP A 817 25.79 -13.53 23.38
C ASP A 817 24.45 -13.93 24.01
N THR A 818 24.54 -14.85 24.97
CA THR A 818 23.40 -15.45 25.67
C THR A 818 22.56 -14.45 26.47
N GLU A 819 23.13 -13.36 27.01
CA GLU A 819 22.37 -12.32 27.71
C GLU A 819 21.54 -11.50 26.71
N MET A 820 22.10 -11.23 25.52
CA MET A 820 21.41 -10.52 24.46
C MET A 820 20.24 -11.34 23.89
N GLN A 821 20.41 -12.65 23.71
CA GLN A 821 19.36 -13.58 23.30
C GLN A 821 18.22 -13.68 24.35
N ALA A 822 18.57 -13.71 25.64
CA ALA A 822 17.60 -13.75 26.72
C ALA A 822 16.77 -12.44 26.82
N TRP A 823 17.40 -11.30 26.58
CA TRP A 823 16.74 -9.99 26.58
C TRP A 823 15.78 -9.80 25.40
N VAL A 824 16.15 -10.25 24.19
CA VAL A 824 15.26 -10.28 23.00
C VAL A 824 14.01 -11.10 23.26
N SER A 825 14.10 -12.16 24.07
CA SER A 825 12.98 -13.06 24.35
C SER A 825 12.00 -12.56 25.43
N THR A 826 12.39 -11.60 26.27
CA THR A 826 11.64 -11.23 27.50
C THR A 826 11.03 -9.83 27.50
N SER A 827 11.32 -8.98 26.52
CA SER A 827 10.85 -7.59 26.49
C SER A 827 9.57 -7.40 25.65
N ILE A 828 8.38 -7.45 26.29
CA ILE A 828 7.10 -6.99 25.71
C ILE A 828 6.52 -5.92 26.65
N PRO A 829 6.60 -4.63 26.26
CA PRO A 829 5.43 -3.99 25.67
C PRO A 829 5.80 -3.08 24.49
N ALA A 830 5.76 -3.62 23.26
CA ALA A 830 5.90 -2.83 22.02
C ALA A 830 4.95 -3.32 20.91
N LYS A 831 3.76 -3.80 21.29
CA LYS A 831 2.73 -4.26 20.33
C LYS A 831 1.77 -3.16 19.83
N GLU A 832 1.95 -1.90 20.21
CA GLU A 832 1.02 -0.81 19.80
C GLU A 832 1.62 0.38 19.04
N ASN A 833 2.95 0.49 18.87
CA ASN A 833 3.50 1.51 17.96
C ASN A 833 4.71 0.95 17.19
N GLY A 834 4.45 0.53 15.94
CA GLY A 834 5.42 0.53 14.83
C GLY A 834 6.81 -0.06 15.06
N TRP A 835 6.93 -1.39 15.25
CA TRP A 835 8.21 -2.09 15.05
C TRP A 835 8.00 -3.38 14.24
N VAL A 836 7.95 -3.21 12.92
CA VAL A 836 8.34 -4.24 11.93
C VAL A 836 9.65 -3.73 11.32
N TYR A 837 10.73 -3.70 12.10
CA TYR A 837 12.02 -3.17 11.61
C TYR A 837 13.28 -3.87 12.12
N THR A 838 13.19 -5.06 12.71
CA THR A 838 14.41 -5.86 12.97
C THR A 838 14.51 -7.02 11.98
N GLN A 839 13.48 -7.84 11.81
CA GLN A 839 13.52 -8.89 10.78
C GLN A 839 13.34 -8.31 9.36
N ALA A 840 12.47 -7.31 9.18
CA ALA A 840 12.26 -6.66 7.89
C ALA A 840 13.39 -5.72 7.47
N ALA A 841 14.21 -5.21 8.40
CA ALA A 841 15.40 -4.41 8.07
C ALA A 841 16.60 -5.27 7.69
N ILE A 842 16.68 -6.49 8.24
CA ILE A 842 17.65 -7.50 7.81
C ILE A 842 17.25 -8.09 6.44
N ASP A 843 15.95 -8.33 6.22
CA ASP A 843 15.47 -8.97 4.99
C ASP A 843 15.19 -8.00 3.81
N ASN A 844 14.95 -6.71 4.09
CA ASN A 844 14.73 -5.66 3.07
C ASN A 844 15.66 -4.47 3.25
N GLY A 845 16.95 -4.71 3.48
CA GLY A 845 17.93 -3.61 3.59
C GLY A 845 17.60 -2.49 2.60
N TRP A 846 17.57 -1.24 3.10
CA TRP A 846 17.58 0.04 2.35
C TRP A 846 16.47 1.09 2.63
N SER A 847 15.77 1.17 3.77
CA SER A 847 14.94 2.37 4.07
C SER A 847 15.57 3.32 5.09
N ILE A 848 15.87 2.86 6.31
CA ILE A 848 16.44 3.72 7.37
C ILE A 848 17.87 4.16 7.04
N ALA A 849 18.70 3.26 6.50
CA ALA A 849 20.06 3.58 6.09
C ALA A 849 20.14 4.52 4.89
N THR A 850 19.22 4.34 3.94
CA THR A 850 19.11 5.23 2.77
C THR A 850 18.66 6.61 3.21
N ASN A 851 17.76 6.71 4.21
CA ASN A 851 17.35 7.97 4.82
C ASN A 851 18.47 8.64 5.63
N LEU A 852 19.30 7.89 6.36
CA LEU A 852 20.46 8.44 7.08
C LEU A 852 21.60 8.87 6.14
N SER A 853 21.84 8.12 5.07
CA SER A 853 22.84 8.47 4.04
C SER A 853 22.40 9.65 3.18
N SER A 854 21.10 9.70 2.87
CA SER A 854 20.47 10.85 2.24
C SER A 854 20.56 12.05 3.18
N PHE A 855 20.29 11.86 4.47
CA PHE A 855 20.46 12.90 5.49
C PHE A 855 21.91 13.39 5.57
N ALA A 856 22.92 12.53 5.68
CA ALA A 856 24.33 12.92 5.69
C ALA A 856 24.71 13.67 4.40
N SER A 857 24.39 13.13 3.21
CA SER A 857 24.70 13.81 1.95
C SER A 857 23.97 15.16 1.75
N LEU A 858 22.73 15.29 2.27
CA LEU A 858 21.91 16.49 2.17
C LEU A 858 22.28 17.53 3.22
N SER A 859 22.60 17.10 4.44
CA SER A 859 23.09 17.97 5.52
C SER A 859 24.48 18.50 5.21
N THR A 860 25.42 17.69 4.67
CA THR A 860 26.73 18.20 4.23
C THR A 860 26.58 19.21 3.08
N ARG A 861 25.67 18.98 2.11
CA ARG A 861 25.38 19.95 1.02
C ARG A 861 24.69 21.22 1.52
N GLY A 862 23.80 21.11 2.50
CA GLY A 862 23.06 22.21 3.10
C GLY A 862 23.95 23.08 4.00
N LEU A 863 24.73 22.45 4.87
CA LEU A 863 25.68 23.09 5.79
C LEU A 863 26.80 23.82 5.03
N TYR A 864 27.35 23.19 3.99
CA TYR A 864 28.38 23.84 3.15
C TYR A 864 27.84 25.09 2.44
N LYS A 865 26.56 25.08 2.03
CA LYS A 865 25.89 26.26 1.44
C LYS A 865 25.50 27.32 2.47
N SER A 866 25.26 26.94 3.73
CA SER A 866 24.96 27.86 4.83
C SER A 866 26.22 28.37 5.55
N GLY A 867 27.42 27.96 5.10
CA GLY A 867 28.70 28.38 5.67
C GLY A 867 29.07 27.72 7.00
N SER A 868 28.42 26.60 7.35
CA SER A 868 28.71 25.80 8.55
C SER A 868 29.41 24.49 8.17
N SER A 869 30.35 24.00 8.99
CA SER A 869 31.05 22.74 8.71
C SER A 869 30.27 21.53 9.26
N TYR A 870 30.44 20.37 8.63
CA TYR A 870 29.89 19.11 9.15
C TYR A 870 30.52 18.73 10.49
N LEU A 871 31.80 19.09 10.71
CA LEU A 871 32.51 18.90 11.97
C LEU A 871 31.90 19.74 13.09
N ASP A 872 31.52 20.99 12.82
CA ASP A 872 30.91 21.86 13.83
C ASP A 872 29.53 21.33 14.28
N LEU A 873 28.79 20.69 13.36
CA LEU A 873 27.52 20.03 13.70
C LEU A 873 27.77 18.79 14.57
N MET A 874 28.80 18.00 14.28
CA MET A 874 29.15 16.80 15.05
C MET A 874 29.74 17.15 16.42
N GLU A 875 30.49 18.25 16.52
CA GLU A 875 30.97 18.81 17.79
C GLU A 875 29.81 19.32 18.66
N ASP A 876 28.81 19.97 18.06
CA ASP A 876 27.60 20.35 18.79
C ASP A 876 26.77 19.12 19.23
N ILE A 877 26.73 18.06 18.43
CA ILE A 877 26.06 16.78 18.76
C ILE A 877 26.79 16.06 19.91
N SER A 878 28.12 16.00 19.87
CA SER A 878 28.93 15.35 20.91
C SER A 878 28.89 16.13 22.24
N THR A 879 28.78 17.46 22.18
CA THR A 879 28.62 18.32 23.36
C THR A 879 27.16 18.46 23.84
N GLY A 880 26.18 17.99 23.05
CA GLY A 880 24.76 18.03 23.39
C GLY A 880 24.11 19.42 23.26
N ASN A 881 24.66 20.30 22.43
CA ASN A 881 24.19 21.67 22.24
C ASN A 881 22.97 21.76 21.30
N ILE A 882 21.81 21.29 21.80
CA ILE A 882 20.56 21.10 21.03
C ILE A 882 20.12 22.36 20.27
N ARG A 883 20.33 23.56 20.83
CA ARG A 883 19.91 24.81 20.18
C ARG A 883 20.70 25.09 18.91
N GLU A 884 22.01 24.86 18.95
CA GLU A 884 22.88 25.17 17.82
C GLU A 884 22.71 24.16 16.68
N ILE A 885 22.47 22.89 17.04
CA ILE A 885 22.10 21.82 16.10
C ILE A 885 20.82 22.18 15.34
N GLN A 886 19.77 22.57 16.07
CA GLN A 886 18.48 22.95 15.45
C GLN A 886 18.63 24.16 14.54
N ARG A 887 19.36 25.19 14.98
CA ARG A 887 19.63 26.40 14.20
C ARG A 887 20.35 26.07 12.88
N LYS A 888 21.40 25.25 12.93
CA LYS A 888 22.19 24.85 11.75
C LYS A 888 21.40 23.99 10.76
N LEU A 889 20.51 23.11 11.26
CA LEU A 889 19.58 22.33 10.42
C LEU A 889 18.53 23.21 9.73
N GLU A 890 18.04 24.24 10.42
CA GLU A 890 17.04 25.18 9.91
C GLU A 890 17.65 26.13 8.87
N ASP A 891 18.90 26.57 9.08
CA ASP A 891 19.70 27.32 8.11
C ASP A 891 19.96 26.47 6.84
N ALA A 892 20.28 25.19 6.99
CA ALA A 892 20.48 24.26 5.87
C ALA A 892 19.19 23.99 5.07
N ASN A 893 18.03 23.95 5.74
CA ASN A 893 16.71 23.87 5.09
C ASN A 893 16.39 25.15 4.30
N THR A 894 16.70 26.32 4.88
CA THR A 894 16.40 27.63 4.29
C THR A 894 17.29 27.93 3.07
N ALA A 895 18.50 27.37 3.01
CA ALA A 895 19.41 27.43 1.86
C ALA A 895 18.98 26.59 0.63
N GLY A 896 17.79 25.94 0.68
CA GLY A 896 17.13 25.33 -0.48
C GLY A 896 17.68 23.97 -0.91
N ALA A 897 18.34 23.21 -0.04
CA ALA A 897 18.91 21.91 -0.38
C ALA A 897 18.01 20.70 -0.07
N ILE A 898 16.92 20.86 0.70
CA ILE A 898 16.02 19.76 1.08
C ILE A 898 14.63 20.00 0.49
N GLN A 899 14.37 19.46 -0.71
CA GLN A 899 13.08 19.51 -1.41
C GLN A 899 12.45 18.12 -1.63
N TYR A 900 12.61 17.21 -0.68
CA TYR A 900 11.87 15.93 -0.66
C TYR A 900 11.34 15.64 0.74
N THR A 901 10.15 15.02 0.83
CA THR A 901 9.55 14.42 2.02
C THR A 901 10.35 13.18 2.45
N PRO A 902 11.44 13.37 3.24
CA PRO A 902 11.56 12.69 4.52
C PRO A 902 12.20 13.60 5.61
N ALA A 903 11.78 14.86 5.72
CA ALA A 903 12.26 15.76 6.78
C ALA A 903 11.78 15.37 8.20
N SER A 904 10.63 14.68 8.32
CA SER A 904 10.11 14.22 9.62
C SER A 904 10.88 13.03 10.17
N GLU A 905 11.21 12.04 9.32
CA GLU A 905 11.88 10.80 9.74
C GLU A 905 13.37 11.04 10.09
N ALA A 906 14.05 11.92 9.36
CA ALA A 906 15.42 12.33 9.69
C ALA A 906 15.46 13.16 10.99
N ALA A 907 14.50 14.07 11.20
CA ALA A 907 14.38 14.83 12.45
C ALA A 907 14.03 13.93 13.66
N GLU A 908 13.27 12.86 13.44
CA GLU A 908 12.92 11.88 14.46
C GLU A 908 14.10 10.98 14.82
N ALA A 909 14.89 10.54 13.83
CA ALA A 909 16.16 9.83 14.05
C ALA A 909 17.20 10.68 14.81
N ILE A 910 17.33 11.96 14.47
CA ILE A 910 18.21 12.91 15.18
C ILE A 910 17.71 13.15 16.61
N ASN A 911 16.39 13.27 16.82
CA ASN A 911 15.82 13.41 18.16
C ASN A 911 16.07 12.18 19.05
N VAL A 912 16.10 10.97 18.47
CA VAL A 912 16.48 9.74 19.18
C VAL A 912 17.98 9.74 19.50
N MET A 913 18.85 10.07 18.54
CA MET A 913 20.31 10.17 18.75
C MET A 913 20.68 11.24 19.79
N MET A 914 19.95 12.36 19.82
CA MET A 914 20.21 13.48 20.74
C MET A 914 19.72 13.26 22.17
N ARG A 915 18.98 12.19 22.47
CA ARG A 915 18.50 11.90 23.83
C ARG A 915 19.29 10.82 24.56
N ASP A 916 20.11 10.06 23.84
CA ASP A 916 20.85 8.90 24.36
C ASP A 916 22.32 9.25 24.61
N GLN A 917 22.77 9.19 25.86
CA GLN A 917 24.14 9.56 26.25
C GLN A 917 25.18 8.56 25.74
N THR A 918 24.83 7.28 25.65
CA THR A 918 25.73 6.21 25.21
C THR A 918 25.99 6.31 23.72
N ILE A 919 24.96 6.60 22.92
CA ILE A 919 25.09 6.83 21.47
C ILE A 919 25.95 8.08 21.19
N ARG A 920 25.78 9.15 21.96
CA ARG A 920 26.62 10.36 21.83
C ARG A 920 28.10 10.08 22.15
N GLN A 921 28.38 9.28 23.17
CA GLN A 921 29.75 8.91 23.53
C GLN A 921 30.37 7.98 22.48
N LEU A 922 29.60 7.00 21.97
CA LEU A 922 30.05 6.07 20.94
C LEU A 922 30.40 6.80 19.62
N LEU A 923 29.65 7.84 19.26
CA LEU A 923 29.91 8.68 18.10
C LEU A 923 31.14 9.59 18.31
N ALA A 924 31.35 10.07 19.54
CA ALA A 924 32.51 10.88 19.90
C ALA A 924 33.83 10.08 19.92
N ASP A 925 33.75 8.77 20.17
CA ASP A 925 34.91 7.88 20.23
C ASP A 925 35.45 7.48 18.83
N PHE A 926 34.74 7.80 17.75
CA PHE A 926 35.26 7.59 16.39
C PHE A 926 36.50 8.47 16.13
N PRO A 927 37.54 7.97 15.42
CA PRO A 927 38.72 8.77 15.09
C PRO A 927 38.38 10.07 14.35
N GLU A 928 38.99 11.21 14.69
CA GLU A 928 38.74 12.50 14.00
C GLU A 928 38.92 12.40 12.47
N ASP A 929 39.95 11.65 12.03
CA ASP A 929 40.24 11.39 10.62
C ASP A 929 39.06 10.75 9.85
N PHE A 930 38.19 10.00 10.53
CA PHE A 930 36.99 9.39 9.94
C PHE A 930 35.96 10.48 9.57
N TRP A 931 35.74 11.43 10.48
CA TRP A 931 34.78 12.51 10.29
C TRP A 931 35.26 13.55 9.28
N ASP A 932 36.56 13.88 9.30
CA ASP A 932 37.22 14.75 8.30
C ASP A 932 37.07 14.20 6.87
N THR A 933 37.00 12.89 6.74
CA THR A 933 36.89 12.21 5.45
C THR A 933 35.46 12.21 4.91
N LEU A 934 34.46 12.09 5.78
CA LEU A 934 33.04 12.23 5.39
C LEU A 934 32.71 13.64 4.90
N ALA A 935 33.50 14.64 5.32
CA ALA A 935 33.41 16.02 4.85
C ALA A 935 34.01 16.22 3.44
N ASP A 936 34.82 15.30 2.92
CA ASP A 936 35.42 15.36 1.58
C ASP A 936 34.50 14.74 0.53
N TYR A 937 33.73 15.60 -0.16
CA TYR A 937 32.63 15.26 -1.06
C TYR A 937 32.93 14.16 -2.09
N ASP A 938 34.13 14.12 -2.67
CA ASP A 938 34.50 13.12 -3.69
C ASP A 938 34.83 11.74 -3.10
N ILE A 939 35.21 11.68 -1.83
CA ILE A 939 35.48 10.44 -1.10
C ILE A 939 34.16 9.85 -0.59
N THR A 940 33.24 10.71 -0.13
CA THR A 940 31.91 10.32 0.37
C THR A 940 31.08 9.59 -0.68
N GLU A 941 31.14 9.98 -1.97
CA GLU A 941 30.37 9.31 -3.03
C GLU A 941 30.85 7.87 -3.30
N ASN A 942 32.13 7.58 -3.06
CA ASN A 942 32.74 6.26 -3.26
C ASN A 942 32.75 5.37 -2.00
N LEU A 943 32.65 5.98 -0.81
CA LEU A 943 32.58 5.29 0.49
C LEU A 943 31.17 5.24 1.08
N ALA A 944 30.18 5.96 0.54
CA ALA A 944 28.81 6.01 1.06
C ALA A 944 28.18 4.63 1.30
N PRO A 945 28.31 3.62 0.42
CA PRO A 945 27.78 2.29 0.69
C PRO A 945 28.43 1.61 1.90
N LEU A 946 29.73 1.86 2.10
CA LEU A 946 30.55 1.26 3.16
C LEU A 946 30.27 1.90 4.52
N VAL A 947 30.18 3.23 4.54
CA VAL A 947 29.75 4.03 5.70
C VAL A 947 28.33 3.61 6.09
N ASN A 948 27.43 3.42 5.12
CA ASN A 948 26.08 2.94 5.39
C ASN A 948 26.08 1.56 6.07
N GLU A 949 26.88 0.60 5.61
CA GLU A 949 26.97 -0.72 6.26
C GLU A 949 27.49 -0.65 7.71
N VAL A 950 28.44 0.24 7.99
CA VAL A 950 29.00 0.45 9.34
C VAL A 950 27.97 1.10 10.25
N PHE A 951 27.28 2.15 9.80
CA PHE A 951 26.19 2.79 10.55
C PHE A 951 25.02 1.82 10.76
N ILE A 952 24.60 1.05 9.75
CA ILE A 952 23.56 0.01 9.92
C ILE A 952 23.98 -1.00 10.97
N SER A 953 25.24 -1.43 10.99
CA SER A 953 25.71 -2.44 11.95
C SER A 953 25.71 -1.88 13.37
N ILE A 954 26.16 -0.64 13.57
CA ILE A 954 26.21 0.01 14.89
C ILE A 954 24.80 0.34 15.41
N PHE A 955 23.92 0.87 14.56
CA PHE A 955 22.57 1.29 14.95
C PHE A 955 21.56 0.15 14.94
N GLY A 956 21.75 -0.86 14.09
CA GLY A 956 20.95 -2.10 14.09
C GLY A 956 21.15 -2.94 15.35
N MET A 957 22.25 -2.72 16.08
CA MET A 957 22.55 -3.34 17.38
C MET A 957 22.14 -2.47 18.58
N GLY A 958 21.79 -1.19 18.37
CA GLY A 958 21.49 -0.21 19.42
C GLY A 958 20.01 -0.12 19.80
N ILE A 959 19.47 -1.12 20.48
CA ILE A 959 18.16 -1.00 21.13
C ILE A 959 18.33 -0.42 22.54
N ASN A 960 17.69 0.73 22.79
CA ASN A 960 17.43 1.41 24.08
C ASN A 960 18.50 1.20 25.18
N THR A 961 19.48 2.09 25.26
CA THR A 961 20.70 1.95 26.10
C THR A 961 20.50 2.14 27.61
N SER A 962 19.27 2.13 28.11
CA SER A 962 19.02 2.25 29.56
C SER A 962 19.36 0.97 30.37
N ILE A 963 19.78 -0.11 29.69
CA ILE A 963 20.14 -1.40 30.33
C ILE A 963 21.30 -2.04 29.55
N ILE A 964 22.54 -1.58 29.74
CA ILE A 964 23.75 -2.26 29.22
C ILE A 964 24.65 -2.64 30.39
N THR A 965 25.01 -3.93 30.48
CA THR A 965 26.03 -4.44 31.39
C THR A 965 27.44 -4.01 30.93
N PRO A 966 28.39 -3.74 31.84
CA PRO A 966 29.72 -3.18 31.49
C PRO A 966 30.53 -4.00 30.47
N THR A 967 30.26 -5.30 30.37
CA THR A 967 30.97 -6.23 29.48
C THR A 967 30.63 -5.99 28.00
N LEU A 968 29.37 -5.66 27.70
CA LEU A 968 28.89 -5.43 26.33
C LEU A 968 29.39 -4.09 25.78
N SER A 969 29.50 -3.05 26.62
CA SER A 969 30.01 -1.74 26.18
C SER A 969 31.49 -1.81 25.81
N GLY A 970 32.28 -2.66 26.48
CA GLY A 970 33.70 -2.87 26.17
C GLY A 970 33.91 -3.51 24.80
N ALA A 971 33.21 -4.61 24.52
CA ALA A 971 33.30 -5.31 23.23
C ALA A 971 32.80 -4.43 22.07
N MET A 972 31.70 -3.68 22.27
CA MET A 972 31.20 -2.73 21.27
C MET A 972 32.17 -1.57 21.04
N ASN A 973 32.78 -1.01 22.08
CA ASN A 973 33.79 0.03 21.92
C ASN A 973 35.01 -0.47 21.15
N THR A 974 35.51 -1.68 21.46
CA THR A 974 36.63 -2.28 20.70
C THR A 974 36.26 -2.49 19.24
N ALA A 975 35.06 -3.02 18.96
CA ALA A 975 34.57 -3.22 17.60
C ALA A 975 34.42 -1.90 16.80
N VAL A 976 33.93 -0.84 17.45
CA VAL A 976 33.80 0.50 16.85
C VAL A 976 35.16 1.12 16.57
N GLN A 977 36.13 0.97 17.48
CA GLN A 977 37.51 1.43 17.28
C GLN A 977 38.21 0.68 16.15
N GLU A 978 38.04 -0.64 16.05
CA GLU A 978 38.60 -1.45 14.97
C GLU A 978 37.99 -1.09 13.61
N ALA A 979 36.67 -0.90 13.54
CA ALA A 979 35.99 -0.47 12.33
C ALA A 979 36.40 0.97 11.92
N GLY A 980 36.52 1.89 12.88
CA GLY A 980 36.97 3.26 12.67
C GLY A 980 38.41 3.34 12.15
N THR A 981 39.31 2.55 12.74
CA THR A 981 40.72 2.46 12.31
C THR A 981 40.84 1.88 10.90
N LEU A 982 40.09 0.82 10.60
CA LEU A 982 40.09 0.19 9.27
C LEU A 982 39.49 1.10 8.19
N LEU A 983 38.46 1.88 8.52
CA LEU A 983 37.91 2.92 7.65
C LEU A 983 38.90 4.08 7.42
N ALA A 984 39.64 4.49 8.44
CA ALA A 984 40.72 5.47 8.31
C ALA A 984 41.86 4.95 7.41
N ASP A 985 42.21 3.66 7.50
CA ASP A 985 43.21 3.03 6.62
C ASP A 985 42.72 2.87 5.17
N ILE A 986 41.46 2.49 4.97
CA ILE A 986 40.80 2.47 3.66
C ILE A 986 40.82 3.87 3.04
N THR A 987 40.52 4.87 3.85
CA THR A 987 40.50 6.28 3.48
C THR A 987 41.88 6.79 3.12
N LYS A 988 42.90 6.47 3.92
CA LYS A 988 44.29 6.82 3.64
C LYS A 988 44.75 6.18 2.33
N GLY A 989 44.42 4.89 2.14
CA GLY A 989 44.64 4.19 0.86
C GLY A 989 43.87 4.81 -0.32
N LEU A 990 42.68 5.37 -0.09
CA LEU A 990 41.88 6.09 -1.08
C LEU A 990 42.32 7.53 -1.31
N LYS A 991 42.93 8.23 -0.34
CA LYS A 991 43.62 9.51 -0.54
C LYS A 991 44.89 9.28 -1.35
N ASP A 992 45.64 8.23 -1.01
CA ASP A 992 46.84 7.79 -1.74
C ASP A 992 46.50 7.33 -3.18
N ALA A 993 45.34 6.68 -3.39
CA ALA A 993 44.85 6.27 -4.71
C ALA A 993 44.06 7.35 -5.46
N GLY A 994 43.37 8.24 -4.74
CA GLY A 994 42.50 9.30 -5.23
C GLY A 994 43.27 10.54 -5.69
N GLN A 995 44.50 10.72 -5.20
CA GLN A 995 45.46 11.59 -5.89
C GLN A 995 45.75 11.07 -7.30
N ALA A 996 45.68 9.76 -7.60
CA ALA A 996 45.84 9.25 -8.97
C ALA A 996 44.54 9.20 -9.81
N HIS A 997 43.37 9.53 -9.25
CA HIS A 997 42.07 9.26 -9.88
C HIS A 997 41.19 10.48 -10.20
N LYS A 998 41.73 11.70 -10.16
CA LYS A 998 41.08 12.90 -10.74
C LYS A 998 41.60 13.22 -12.14
N GLN A 999 41.36 12.32 -13.09
CA GLN A 999 41.17 12.67 -14.51
C GLN A 999 40.42 11.54 -15.23
N LYS A 1000 39.17 11.81 -15.63
CA LYS A 1000 38.64 11.21 -16.86
C LYS A 1000 39.55 11.68 -17.99
N SER A 1001 40.24 10.73 -18.61
CA SER A 1001 40.80 10.75 -19.96
C SER A 1001 40.54 12.06 -20.73
N THR A 1002 41.55 12.94 -20.72
CA THR A 1002 41.73 13.97 -21.73
C THR A 1002 42.99 13.65 -22.51
N SER A 1003 42.81 13.13 -23.73
CA SER A 1003 43.67 13.28 -24.91
C SER A 1003 43.03 12.46 -26.06
N ASN A 1004 42.77 12.93 -27.28
CA ASN A 1004 42.88 14.23 -27.90
C ASN A 1004 42.00 14.18 -29.16
N SER A 1005 40.92 14.97 -29.21
CA SER A 1005 40.52 15.61 -30.46
C SER A 1005 39.73 16.89 -30.16
N ILE A 1006 40.31 18.00 -30.60
CA ILE A 1006 39.69 19.31 -30.84
C ILE A 1006 39.64 20.24 -29.61
N VAL A 1007 40.84 20.75 -29.29
CA VAL A 1007 41.09 22.19 -29.47
C VAL A 1007 40.43 22.61 -30.79
N THR A 1008 39.33 23.36 -30.69
CA THR A 1008 38.59 24.19 -31.68
C THR A 1008 37.06 24.10 -31.48
N GLU A 1009 36.47 23.97 -30.27
CA GLU A 1009 35.02 24.25 -30.13
C GLU A 1009 34.48 24.62 -28.73
N LYS A 1010 35.32 25.09 -27.80
CA LYS A 1010 34.82 25.66 -26.52
C LYS A 1010 35.18 27.12 -26.27
N ILE A 1011 36.15 27.67 -27.00
CA ILE A 1011 36.39 29.13 -27.07
C ILE A 1011 35.51 29.80 -28.14
N ARG A 1012 34.88 29.04 -29.05
CA ARG A 1012 34.02 29.60 -30.12
C ARG A 1012 32.53 29.68 -29.78
N LYS A 1013 31.99 28.89 -28.85
CA LYS A 1013 30.55 28.95 -28.47
C LYS A 1013 30.20 29.91 -27.33
N GLN A 1014 31.18 30.31 -26.51
CA GLN A 1014 31.05 31.52 -25.67
C GLN A 1014 31.36 32.80 -26.45
N ALA A 1015 32.03 32.72 -27.61
CA ALA A 1015 32.24 33.85 -28.52
C ALA A 1015 31.16 34.02 -29.62
N GLU A 1016 30.34 33.00 -29.93
CA GLU A 1016 29.29 33.09 -30.96
C GLU A 1016 27.85 33.19 -30.39
N THR A 1017 27.66 33.12 -29.07
CA THR A 1017 26.40 33.53 -28.41
C THR A 1017 26.50 34.95 -27.80
N ILE A 1018 27.48 35.74 -28.25
CA ILE A 1018 27.52 37.21 -28.12
C ILE A 1018 27.65 37.77 -29.54
N LYS A 1019 26.69 37.44 -30.41
CA LYS A 1019 26.54 38.12 -31.70
C LYS A 1019 25.11 38.58 -32.00
N ASN A 1020 24.22 38.49 -31.02
CA ASN A 1020 22.88 39.08 -31.08
C ASN A 1020 22.34 39.47 -29.69
N ILE A 1021 23.22 39.86 -28.76
CA ILE A 1021 22.79 40.68 -27.63
C ILE A 1021 22.96 42.12 -28.10
N LYS A 1022 21.88 42.80 -28.46
CA LYS A 1022 21.89 44.26 -28.44
C LYS A 1022 22.05 44.66 -26.98
N VAL A 1023 23.28 44.82 -26.52
CA VAL A 1023 23.53 45.61 -25.31
C VAL A 1023 22.99 47.00 -25.65
N ARG A 1024 22.17 47.58 -24.78
CA ARG A 1024 21.68 48.95 -24.96
C ARG A 1024 22.85 49.82 -25.40
N GLU A 1025 22.64 50.71 -26.36
CA GLU A 1025 23.71 51.53 -26.94
C GLU A 1025 24.53 52.32 -25.90
N HIS A 1026 24.20 52.30 -24.60
CA HIS A 1026 24.91 53.03 -23.57
C HIS A 1026 24.89 52.28 -22.22
N PHE A 1027 26.04 52.16 -21.56
CA PHE A 1027 26.19 51.91 -20.12
C PHE A 1027 25.63 53.12 -19.36
N ILE A 1028 24.65 52.90 -18.49
CA ILE A 1028 23.98 53.95 -17.71
C ILE A 1028 24.23 53.70 -16.23
N LEU A 1029 24.82 54.67 -15.55
CA LEU A 1029 25.02 54.65 -14.10
C LEU A 1029 24.47 55.95 -13.50
N GLN A 1030 23.56 55.87 -12.54
CA GLN A 1030 23.04 57.04 -11.83
C GLN A 1030 23.73 57.19 -10.47
N LEU A 1031 24.36 58.34 -10.26
CA LEU A 1031 25.10 58.69 -9.07
C LEU A 1031 24.32 59.70 -8.24
N ALA A 1032 24.02 59.34 -7.00
CA ALA A 1032 23.32 60.19 -6.05
C ALA A 1032 23.87 60.00 -4.63
N ASN A 1033 23.66 61.00 -3.78
CA ASN A 1033 23.99 60.89 -2.36
C ASN A 1033 23.04 59.91 -1.63
N LYS A 1034 23.32 59.60 -0.35
CA LYS A 1034 22.47 58.72 0.49
C LYS A 1034 20.99 59.13 0.59
N LYS A 1035 20.62 60.36 0.21
CA LYS A 1035 19.23 60.87 0.19
C LYS A 1035 18.61 60.86 -1.21
N GLY A 1036 19.29 60.33 -2.23
CA GLY A 1036 18.82 60.26 -3.62
C GLY A 1036 19.01 61.55 -4.42
N THR A 1037 19.72 62.56 -3.90
CA THR A 1037 20.03 63.78 -4.66
C THR A 1037 21.20 63.52 -5.61
N PRO A 1038 21.07 63.79 -6.93
CA PRO A 1038 22.08 63.43 -7.91
C PRO A 1038 23.38 64.23 -7.76
N TRP A 1039 24.51 63.58 -8.05
CA TRP A 1039 25.83 64.23 -8.09
C TRP A 1039 26.08 64.86 -9.46
N SER A 1040 25.60 66.08 -9.64
CA SER A 1040 25.69 66.80 -10.93
C SER A 1040 27.11 67.31 -11.24
N ASN A 1041 27.53 67.21 -12.52
CA ASN A 1041 28.77 67.78 -13.06
C ASN A 1041 30.09 67.32 -12.41
N LYS A 1042 30.10 66.15 -11.77
CA LYS A 1042 31.31 65.61 -11.13
C LYS A 1042 32.21 64.84 -12.11
N PRO A 1043 33.55 64.98 -12.04
CA PRO A 1043 34.47 64.21 -12.86
C PRO A 1043 34.34 62.71 -12.56
N PHE A 1044 34.41 61.90 -13.60
CA PHE A 1044 34.53 60.45 -13.52
C PHE A 1044 35.63 59.93 -14.46
N LYS A 1045 36.17 58.77 -14.11
CA LYS A 1045 37.05 57.97 -14.95
C LYS A 1045 36.56 56.52 -14.89
N LEU A 1046 36.10 56.01 -16.03
CA LEU A 1046 35.69 54.64 -16.22
C LEU A 1046 36.84 53.88 -16.88
N THR A 1047 37.32 52.82 -16.22
CA THR A 1047 38.39 51.95 -16.71
C THR A 1047 37.79 50.59 -17.02
N THR A 1048 37.98 50.10 -18.23
CA THR A 1048 37.52 48.79 -18.72
C THR A 1048 38.69 48.05 -19.38
N GLU A 1049 38.52 46.76 -19.69
CA GLU A 1049 39.55 45.98 -20.39
C GLU A 1049 39.92 46.57 -21.76
N SER A 1050 38.97 47.19 -22.46
CA SER A 1050 39.20 47.83 -23.77
C SER A 1050 39.74 49.25 -23.71
N GLY A 1051 39.76 49.91 -22.54
CA GLY A 1051 40.25 51.28 -22.43
C GLY A 1051 39.64 52.12 -21.30
N VAL A 1052 40.05 53.40 -21.27
CA VAL A 1052 39.66 54.38 -20.25
C VAL A 1052 38.81 55.49 -20.86
N ILE A 1053 37.66 55.78 -20.25
CA ILE A 1053 36.74 56.85 -20.62
C ILE A 1053 36.64 57.85 -19.46
N SER A 1054 36.95 59.11 -19.72
CA SER A 1054 36.90 60.18 -18.70
C SER A 1054 35.90 61.25 -19.10
N GLY A 1055 35.17 61.83 -18.15
CA GLY A 1055 34.22 62.90 -18.43
C GLY A 1055 33.63 63.52 -17.17
N LYS A 1056 32.53 64.27 -17.32
CA LYS A 1056 31.70 64.74 -16.20
C LYS A 1056 30.30 64.15 -16.31
N VAL A 1057 29.71 63.73 -15.19
CA VAL A 1057 28.31 63.29 -15.16
C VAL A 1057 27.35 64.45 -15.39
N ASN A 1058 26.20 64.18 -16.01
CA ASN A 1058 25.27 65.23 -16.41
C ASN A 1058 24.57 65.90 -15.21
N ALA A 1059 23.72 66.90 -15.49
CA ALA A 1059 22.99 67.64 -14.46
C ALA A 1059 22.10 66.77 -13.57
N GLN A 1060 21.69 65.58 -14.04
CA GLN A 1060 20.87 64.61 -13.32
C GLN A 1060 21.71 63.52 -12.63
N GLY A 1061 23.03 63.68 -12.56
CA GLY A 1061 23.95 62.70 -11.95
C GLY A 1061 24.04 61.39 -12.72
N VAL A 1062 23.63 61.37 -13.98
CA VAL A 1062 23.64 60.17 -14.82
C VAL A 1062 24.87 60.19 -15.72
N LEU A 1063 25.65 59.12 -15.62
CA LEU A 1063 26.66 58.73 -16.58
C LEU A 1063 25.98 57.90 -17.67
N LYS A 1064 26.08 58.32 -18.94
CA LYS A 1064 25.61 57.54 -20.08
C LYS A 1064 26.71 57.50 -21.13
N THR A 1065 27.40 56.37 -21.25
CA THR A 1065 28.54 56.21 -22.17
C THR A 1065 28.48 54.88 -22.90
N LYS A 1066 29.07 54.82 -24.11
CA LYS A 1066 29.27 53.55 -24.83
C LYS A 1066 30.47 52.82 -24.20
N ILE A 1067 30.30 51.54 -23.89
CA ILE A 1067 31.39 50.60 -23.57
C ILE A 1067 31.33 49.46 -24.59
N ASN A 1068 32.44 48.78 -24.87
CA ASN A 1068 32.42 47.71 -25.86
C ASN A 1068 31.64 46.50 -25.32
N GLU A 1069 31.04 45.72 -26.21
CA GLU A 1069 30.26 44.52 -25.85
C GLU A 1069 31.07 43.45 -25.09
N GLN A 1070 32.39 43.59 -25.07
CA GLN A 1070 33.36 42.67 -24.44
C GLN A 1070 33.79 43.15 -23.04
N ASP A 1071 33.52 44.42 -22.68
CA ASP A 1071 33.92 45.04 -21.41
C ASP A 1071 32.92 44.71 -20.29
N LEU A 1072 32.84 43.45 -19.91
CA LEU A 1072 31.92 42.99 -18.86
C LEU A 1072 32.39 43.35 -17.45
N ASN A 1073 33.66 43.70 -17.27
CA ASN A 1073 34.21 44.14 -15.98
C ASN A 1073 34.88 45.50 -16.14
N GLY A 1074 34.80 46.33 -15.10
CA GLY A 1074 35.48 47.61 -15.08
C GLY A 1074 35.42 48.30 -13.73
N LYS A 1075 36.02 49.49 -13.68
CA LYS A 1075 36.13 50.30 -12.47
C LYS A 1075 35.73 51.75 -12.77
N VAL A 1076 34.85 52.31 -11.95
CA VAL A 1076 34.45 53.72 -12.03
C VAL A 1076 35.03 54.48 -10.85
N ASP A 1077 35.90 55.43 -11.16
CA ASP A 1077 36.48 56.38 -10.21
C ASP A 1077 35.74 57.73 -10.31
N ILE A 1078 35.36 58.31 -9.16
CA ILE A 1078 34.57 59.56 -9.08
C ILE A 1078 35.23 60.54 -8.13
N TRP A 1079 35.29 61.81 -8.54
CA TRP A 1079 35.83 62.90 -7.74
C TRP A 1079 34.71 63.85 -7.31
N LEU A 1080 34.47 63.99 -6.01
CA LEU A 1080 33.49 64.96 -5.51
C LEU A 1080 34.06 66.38 -5.44
N LYS A 1081 35.39 66.53 -5.35
CA LYS A 1081 36.11 67.79 -5.39
C LYS A 1081 36.93 67.87 -6.69
N ASP A 1082 36.84 69.01 -7.37
CA ASP A 1082 37.63 69.24 -8.58
C ASP A 1082 39.13 69.33 -8.20
N ASN A 1083 40.00 68.65 -8.97
CA ASN A 1083 41.46 68.59 -8.81
C ASN A 1083 42.03 67.81 -7.59
N ASP A 1084 41.27 66.91 -6.97
CA ASP A 1084 41.80 65.99 -5.95
C ASP A 1084 42.69 64.89 -6.62
N PRO A 1085 43.94 64.66 -6.17
CA PRO A 1085 44.84 63.68 -6.82
C PRO A 1085 44.37 62.22 -6.68
N GLN A 1086 43.45 61.92 -5.77
CA GLN A 1086 42.87 60.58 -5.57
C GLN A 1086 41.36 60.62 -5.74
N PRO A 1087 40.74 59.58 -6.33
CA PRO A 1087 39.29 59.52 -6.46
C PRO A 1087 38.63 59.46 -5.09
N THR A 1088 37.50 60.16 -4.94
CA THR A 1088 36.72 60.12 -3.70
C THR A 1088 36.07 58.76 -3.50
N PHE A 1089 35.64 58.12 -4.59
CA PHE A 1089 35.12 56.76 -4.59
C PHE A 1089 35.60 56.02 -5.83
N SER A 1090 35.91 54.74 -5.63
CA SER A 1090 36.24 53.77 -6.66
C SER A 1090 35.28 52.61 -6.54
N VAL A 1091 34.56 52.28 -7.60
CA VAL A 1091 33.59 51.19 -7.61
C VAL A 1091 33.92 50.26 -8.76
N ASP A 1092 34.27 49.02 -8.43
CA ASP A 1092 34.38 47.95 -9.42
C ASP A 1092 32.98 47.45 -9.78
N PHE A 1093 32.74 47.20 -11.06
CA PHE A 1093 31.52 46.59 -11.54
C PHE A 1093 31.84 45.37 -12.39
N ALA A 1094 30.97 44.38 -12.29
CA ALA A 1094 30.91 43.21 -13.15
C ALA A 1094 29.49 43.12 -13.72
N VAL A 1095 29.38 42.94 -15.02
CA VAL A 1095 28.12 42.75 -15.76
C VAL A 1095 27.94 41.25 -15.93
N GLU A 1096 27.08 40.66 -15.10
CA GLU A 1096 26.71 39.25 -15.23
C GLU A 1096 25.64 39.07 -16.31
N ALA A 1097 25.99 38.41 -17.41
CA ALA A 1097 25.02 37.96 -18.41
C ALA A 1097 24.45 36.59 -17.98
N GLY A 1098 23.21 36.57 -17.50
CA GLY A 1098 22.51 35.36 -17.05
C GLY A 1098 21.02 35.37 -17.40
N GLU A 1099 20.36 34.21 -17.24
CA GLU A 1099 18.90 34.13 -17.36
C GLU A 1099 18.24 34.94 -16.24
N LEU A 1100 17.39 35.91 -16.60
CA LEU A 1100 16.63 36.66 -15.62
C LEU A 1100 15.62 35.76 -14.90
N PRO A 1101 15.40 35.93 -13.58
CA PRO A 1101 14.29 35.29 -12.88
C PRO A 1101 12.97 35.58 -13.58
N ASP A 1102 12.01 34.64 -13.52
CA ASP A 1102 10.69 34.81 -14.14
C ASP A 1102 10.03 36.10 -13.65
N VAL A 1103 9.54 36.94 -14.59
CA VAL A 1103 8.86 38.22 -14.30
C VAL A 1103 7.64 38.06 -13.38
N ASN A 1104 7.09 36.85 -13.30
CA ASN A 1104 5.99 36.55 -12.40
C ASN A 1104 6.41 36.48 -10.92
N THR A 1105 7.70 36.32 -10.64
CA THR A 1105 8.29 36.34 -9.29
C THR A 1105 8.64 37.77 -8.86
N ILE A 1106 8.66 38.02 -7.55
CA ILE A 1106 9.10 39.32 -7.02
C ILE A 1106 10.56 39.59 -7.35
N GLN A 1107 11.42 38.56 -7.31
CA GLN A 1107 12.81 38.68 -7.77
C GLN A 1107 12.88 39.13 -9.23
N GLY A 1108 12.09 38.52 -10.11
CA GLY A 1108 12.03 38.91 -11.52
C GLY A 1108 11.54 40.33 -11.75
N VAL A 1109 10.65 40.85 -10.90
CA VAL A 1109 10.22 42.25 -10.91
C VAL A 1109 11.34 43.16 -10.40
N GLN A 1110 11.95 42.85 -9.25
CA GLN A 1110 13.05 43.61 -8.64
C GLN A 1110 14.24 43.71 -9.60
N THR A 1111 14.67 42.61 -10.22
CA THR A 1111 15.78 42.58 -11.18
C THR A 1111 15.47 43.45 -12.40
N ARG A 1112 14.26 43.39 -12.95
CA ARG A 1112 13.88 44.20 -14.12
C ARG A 1112 13.75 45.68 -13.75
N CYS A 1113 13.16 46.03 -12.61
CA CYS A 1113 13.10 47.41 -12.13
C CYS A 1113 14.51 47.99 -11.91
N ASN A 1114 15.40 47.24 -11.25
CA ASN A 1114 16.80 47.64 -11.04
C ASN A 1114 17.56 47.83 -12.36
N ASN A 1115 17.42 46.90 -13.30
CA ASN A 1115 18.04 47.00 -14.63
C ASN A 1115 17.50 48.19 -15.44
N LEU A 1116 16.27 48.62 -15.18
CA LEU A 1116 15.64 49.78 -15.79
C LEU A 1116 15.92 51.10 -15.05
N GLY A 1117 16.67 51.06 -13.94
CA GLY A 1117 17.07 52.24 -13.15
C GLY A 1117 16.09 52.64 -12.05
N PHE A 1118 15.03 51.88 -11.81
CA PHE A 1118 14.09 52.08 -10.70
C PHE A 1118 14.57 51.25 -9.51
N ASN A 1119 15.39 51.85 -8.63
CA ASN A 1119 16.00 51.19 -7.48
C ASN A 1119 14.97 50.43 -6.59
N ALA A 1120 14.84 49.13 -6.80
CA ALA A 1120 13.94 48.22 -6.12
C ALA A 1120 14.54 47.63 -4.83
N GLY A 1121 15.80 47.95 -4.51
CA GLY A 1121 16.56 47.35 -3.41
C GLY A 1121 17.36 46.10 -3.83
N VAL A 1122 17.80 45.31 -2.84
CA VAL A 1122 18.46 44.03 -3.07
C VAL A 1122 17.45 43.05 -3.68
N VAL A 1123 17.87 42.23 -4.64
CA VAL A 1123 17.01 41.20 -5.24
C VAL A 1123 16.90 40.04 -4.26
N ASP A 1124 15.99 40.15 -3.31
CA ASP A 1124 15.77 39.20 -2.21
C ASP A 1124 14.44 38.43 -2.37
N GLY A 1125 13.57 38.85 -3.28
CA GLY A 1125 12.24 38.27 -3.49
C GLY A 1125 11.18 38.75 -2.49
N ILE A 1126 11.53 39.70 -1.63
CA ILE A 1126 10.63 40.28 -0.63
C ILE A 1126 10.06 41.58 -1.19
N ASN A 1127 8.73 41.69 -1.28
CA ASN A 1127 8.09 42.91 -1.78
C ASN A 1127 8.07 44.01 -0.70
N GLY A 1128 9.20 44.70 -0.53
CA GLY A 1128 9.39 45.78 0.44
C GLY A 1128 9.12 47.18 -0.13
N SER A 1129 9.20 48.19 0.74
CA SER A 1129 8.89 49.59 0.39
C SER A 1129 9.72 50.15 -0.79
N LYS A 1130 10.97 49.71 -0.96
CA LYS A 1130 11.81 50.07 -2.11
C LYS A 1130 11.30 49.45 -3.40
N THR A 1131 10.89 48.18 -3.37
CA THR A 1131 10.30 47.49 -4.52
C THR A 1131 8.98 48.14 -4.93
N THR A 1132 8.10 48.46 -3.97
CA THR A 1132 6.86 49.20 -4.24
C THR A 1132 7.15 50.56 -4.88
N THR A 1133 8.09 51.33 -4.34
CA THR A 1133 8.47 52.66 -4.88
C THR A 1133 9.01 52.57 -6.30
N ALA A 1134 9.85 51.56 -6.58
CA ALA A 1134 10.39 51.29 -7.91
C ALA A 1134 9.29 50.93 -8.93
N VAL A 1135 8.35 50.07 -8.53
CA VAL A 1135 7.20 49.68 -9.37
C VAL A 1135 6.29 50.89 -9.63
N THR A 1136 5.99 51.71 -8.61
CA THR A 1136 5.22 52.95 -8.77
C THR A 1136 5.91 53.92 -9.74
N GLY A 1137 7.24 54.07 -9.62
CA GLY A 1137 8.03 54.92 -10.52
C GLY A 1137 7.97 54.43 -11.97
N PHE A 1138 8.08 53.12 -12.18
CA PHE A 1138 7.95 52.50 -13.49
C PHE A 1138 6.53 52.69 -14.08
N GLN A 1139 5.49 52.44 -13.29
CA GLN A 1139 4.09 52.62 -13.72
C GLN A 1139 3.82 54.07 -14.16
N ARG A 1140 4.28 55.06 -13.39
CA ARG A 1140 4.14 56.48 -13.77
C ARG A 1140 4.84 56.82 -15.07
N LEU A 1141 6.06 56.32 -15.28
CA LEU A 1141 6.82 56.60 -16.51
C LEU A 1141 6.10 56.05 -17.75
N HIS A 1142 5.44 54.90 -17.61
CA HIS A 1142 4.79 54.19 -18.72
C HIS A 1142 3.27 54.41 -18.80
N GLY A 1143 2.72 55.39 -18.08
CA GLY A 1143 1.29 55.73 -18.13
C GLY A 1143 0.35 54.62 -17.63
N LEU A 1144 0.84 53.77 -16.73
CA LEU A 1144 0.06 52.72 -16.06
C LEU A 1144 -0.48 53.24 -14.72
N ASP A 1145 -1.52 52.57 -14.19
CA ASP A 1145 -2.01 52.85 -12.83
C ASP A 1145 -0.88 52.64 -11.81
N ALA A 1146 -0.49 53.72 -11.14
CA ALA A 1146 0.67 53.78 -10.27
C ALA A 1146 0.37 53.34 -8.83
N ASP A 1147 -0.13 52.11 -8.69
CA ASP A 1147 -0.52 51.49 -7.41
C ASP A 1147 0.66 50.84 -6.67
N GLY A 1148 1.83 50.74 -7.30
CA GLY A 1148 3.02 50.08 -6.74
C GLY A 1148 2.92 48.55 -6.70
N ILE A 1149 1.88 47.98 -7.29
CA ILE A 1149 1.64 46.54 -7.35
C ILE A 1149 2.00 46.05 -8.76
N PRO A 1150 2.93 45.09 -8.91
CA PRO A 1150 3.28 44.54 -10.22
C PRO A 1150 2.19 43.57 -10.69
N GLY A 1151 1.04 44.10 -11.12
CA GLY A 1151 -0.06 43.34 -11.71
C GLY A 1151 0.27 42.81 -13.12
N PRO A 1152 -0.63 42.04 -13.76
CA PRO A 1152 -0.39 41.41 -15.06
C PRO A 1152 0.04 42.39 -16.16
N ILE A 1153 -0.54 43.60 -16.17
CA ILE A 1153 -0.21 44.66 -17.14
C ILE A 1153 1.19 45.21 -16.87
N THR A 1154 1.52 45.52 -15.60
CA THR A 1154 2.85 45.99 -15.19
C THR A 1154 3.93 44.95 -15.49
N LYS A 1155 3.69 43.67 -15.18
CA LYS A 1155 4.61 42.55 -15.46
C LYS A 1155 4.82 42.32 -16.96
N LYS A 1156 3.74 42.41 -17.75
CA LYS A 1156 3.82 42.35 -19.21
C LYS A 1156 4.68 43.51 -19.74
N LYS A 1157 4.44 44.73 -19.27
CA LYS A 1157 5.19 45.92 -19.70
C LYS A 1157 6.67 45.85 -19.28
N LEU A 1158 6.98 45.39 -18.07
CA LEU A 1158 8.35 45.13 -17.61
C LEU A 1158 9.08 44.10 -18.48
N SER A 1159 8.34 43.11 -19.02
CA SER A 1159 8.90 42.10 -19.92
C SER A 1159 9.13 42.64 -21.34
N GLU A 1160 8.31 43.58 -21.79
CA GLU A 1160 8.43 44.23 -23.10
C GLU A 1160 9.58 45.24 -23.13
N GLU A 1161 9.72 46.08 -22.10
CA GLU A 1161 10.78 47.12 -21.99
C GLU A 1161 12.19 46.54 -21.78
N TYR A 1162 12.30 45.26 -21.41
CA TYR A 1162 13.58 44.54 -21.33
C TYR A 1162 13.90 43.75 -22.62
N ARG A 1163 12.94 43.57 -23.54
CA ARG A 1163 13.17 42.95 -24.86
C ARG A 1163 13.72 43.93 -25.91
N GLN A 1164 13.77 45.22 -25.61
CA GLN A 1164 14.39 46.29 -26.41
C GLN A 1164 15.59 46.88 -25.67
#